data_AF-A0A157T1E5-F1
#
_entry.id   AF-A0A157T1E5-F1
#
_cell.length_a   1.000
_cell.length_b   1.000
_cell.length_c   1.000
_cell.angle_alpha   90.00
_cell.angle_beta   90.00
_cell.angle_gamma   90.00
#
_symmetry.space_group_name_H-M   'P 1'
#
loop_
_entity.id
_entity.type
_entity.pdbx_description
1 polymer ?
#
loop_
_entity_poly.entity_id
_entity_poly.type
_entity_poly.pdbx_seq_one_letter_code
_entity_poly.pdbx_strand_id
1 'polypeptide(L)'
;MLKTNLFLPIKIQFLHSGHSHVMGFGVLPRGNEGKLFHVNAFSAIKEMQFILKNGVRSKDEKASSGAENTINLINPFLAFFIISRDRPVRDIDTNIAVGLARFISDIGTSGVVEANQQSKYAETFDLGDIKTKAAMSPDSFFTFNRYDIYFPASRISWYKNVGVIVVNDINSRYAKLREELNEISRLLSGYKDNISKFLANLDNLNNTVKSMTVKVYRRWSNRIGETHTQLLKWRAEVVEGGSISPKNLETPLNSMNSSTEENVESIVILKRRIDEFNEIVKEEESFLKSPPASQIEYVFPVRELENFNVSQLSTDKASLYRLIEEYRRKDEFLRALADLKAPLGSVGQTMANIDYQKINVPIPITTEAKEFISKYNSGLIKQNAVVSPDIASVLMVTASMQDNINVNDFPNPETLKQALESKTRNPDAKMGYINSKRFSISTYHIINGVYIWRISKNTPPILRDLTYLIEDYEAVKNENFGELIYHHTLFYNDPQTFEALTGEQIANLSPNQAAWRIIEFWANYNPEIEYINIWGIIELAGVYSDLKIINNNIDNLMELLDGAIKSLQRGVTNVDVVKVKKYLDAITSAKVPSSENVKAIYEANKIANKDEVNRGLKEIADLSLQILSKLEDIKVRYGQKWIDDLNKLKKESTDYGINRIIQTLINHTDTLITKSESLSEDLNKFVESITLE
;
A
#
# COMPACT_ATOMS: atom_id res chain seq x y z
N MET A 1 -24.47 -8.08 18.20
CA MET A 1 -24.00 -7.85 19.58
C MET A 1 -23.26 -9.11 20.04
N LEU A 2 -21.97 -9.19 19.73
CA LEU A 2 -20.94 -10.04 20.37
C LEU A 2 -19.62 -9.51 19.82
N LYS A 3 -18.97 -8.67 20.63
CA LYS A 3 -17.64 -8.11 20.42
C LYS A 3 -16.64 -9.27 20.51
N THR A 4 -16.12 -9.73 19.40
CA THR A 4 -14.88 -10.51 19.40
C THR A 4 -13.72 -9.53 19.43
N ASN A 5 -13.12 -9.41 20.61
CA ASN A 5 -11.85 -8.75 20.86
C ASN A 5 -10.78 -9.30 19.90
N LEU A 6 -10.42 -8.51 18.88
CA LEU A 6 -9.24 -8.70 18.06
C LEU A 6 -8.09 -7.88 18.66
N PHE A 7 -7.73 -8.19 19.90
CA PHE A 7 -6.47 -7.75 20.50
C PHE A 7 -5.91 -8.93 21.26
N LEU A 8 -5.20 -9.80 20.54
CA LEU A 8 -4.10 -10.50 21.18
C LEU A 8 -3.06 -9.43 21.47
N PRO A 9 -2.74 -9.09 22.74
CA PRO A 9 -1.50 -8.39 23.00
C PRO A 9 -0.42 -9.20 22.28
N ILE A 10 0.36 -8.57 21.41
CA ILE A 10 1.53 -9.24 20.86
C ILE A 10 2.44 -9.47 22.06
N LYS A 11 2.27 -10.62 22.69
CA LYS A 11 3.25 -11.18 23.60
C LYS A 11 4.39 -11.55 22.66
N ILE A 12 5.31 -10.61 22.42
CA ILE A 12 6.63 -10.95 21.91
C ILE A 12 7.30 -11.69 23.08
N GLN A 13 6.89 -12.94 23.27
CA GLN A 13 7.64 -13.87 24.09
C GLN A 13 8.96 -14.02 23.34
N PHE A 14 10.00 -13.34 23.84
CA PHE A 14 11.36 -13.53 23.38
C PHE A 14 11.62 -15.02 23.34
N LEU A 15 11.72 -15.58 22.13
CA LEU A 15 12.08 -16.98 21.92
C LEU A 15 13.50 -17.15 22.49
N HIS A 16 13.55 -17.53 23.76
CA HIS A 16 14.76 -17.93 24.45
C HIS A 16 15.15 -19.32 23.93
N SER A 17 15.84 -19.37 22.80
CA SER A 17 16.87 -20.37 22.46
C SER A 17 17.21 -20.33 20.95
N GLY A 18 18.46 -19.97 20.62
CA GLY A 18 19.11 -20.21 19.33
C GLY A 18 18.67 -19.29 18.17
N HIS A 19 19.65 -18.60 17.55
CA HIS A 19 19.71 -17.94 16.24
C HIS A 19 18.43 -17.83 15.36
N SER A 20 17.29 -17.40 15.93
CA SER A 20 16.03 -17.29 15.21
C SER A 20 15.84 -15.86 14.71
N HIS A 21 15.76 -15.68 13.40
CA HIS A 21 15.45 -14.39 12.77
C HIS A 21 13.93 -14.22 12.68
N VAL A 22 13.38 -13.11 13.18
CA VAL A 22 11.94 -12.79 13.06
C VAL A 22 11.72 -11.79 11.93
N MET A 23 10.75 -12.05 11.05
CA MET A 23 10.25 -11.05 10.10
C MET A 23 8.88 -10.55 10.55
N GLY A 24 8.70 -9.24 10.60
CA GLY A 24 7.41 -8.62 10.88
C GLY A 24 6.67 -8.28 9.60
N PHE A 25 5.34 -8.40 9.60
CA PHE A 25 4.47 -7.98 8.50
C PHE A 25 3.30 -7.19 9.08
N GLY A 26 3.23 -5.89 8.79
CA GLY A 26 2.14 -5.00 9.16
C GLY A 26 1.22 -4.72 7.97
N VAL A 27 -0.07 -5.01 8.12
CA VAL A 27 -1.09 -4.75 7.09
C VAL A 27 -1.89 -3.51 7.47
N LEU A 28 -1.78 -2.45 6.68
CA LEU A 28 -2.46 -1.17 6.88
C LEU A 28 -3.91 -1.23 6.39
N PRO A 29 -4.85 -0.59 7.10
CA PRO A 29 -6.26 -0.51 6.73
C PRO A 29 -6.46 0.36 5.48
N ARG A 30 -7.60 0.19 4.81
CA ARG A 30 -8.01 1.07 3.70
C ARG A 30 -8.37 2.46 4.19
N GLY A 31 -8.23 3.48 3.35
CA GLY A 31 -8.58 4.86 3.75
C GLY A 31 -10.07 5.10 4.04
N ASN A 32 -10.94 4.17 3.65
CA ASN A 32 -12.39 4.21 3.94
C ASN A 32 -12.81 3.36 5.15
N GLU A 33 -11.87 2.76 5.88
CA GLU A 33 -12.17 2.08 7.14
C GLU A 33 -12.41 3.09 8.27
N GLY A 34 -12.92 2.62 9.41
CA GLY A 34 -13.25 3.50 10.53
C GLY A 34 -12.00 4.02 11.25
N LYS A 35 -12.11 5.23 11.84
CA LYS A 35 -11.03 5.91 12.60
C LYS A 35 -10.28 4.99 13.56
N LEU A 36 -10.99 4.11 14.27
CA LEU A 36 -10.40 3.11 15.18
C LEU A 36 -9.26 2.31 14.51
N PHE A 37 -9.47 1.82 13.28
CA PHE A 37 -8.44 1.04 12.56
C PHE A 37 -7.26 1.91 12.14
N HIS A 38 -7.52 3.16 11.75
CA HIS A 38 -6.48 4.10 11.33
C HIS A 38 -5.59 4.51 12.50
N VAL A 39 -6.19 4.86 13.64
CA VAL A 39 -5.47 5.24 14.86
C VAL A 39 -4.62 4.08 15.36
N ASN A 40 -5.17 2.85 15.41
CA ASN A 40 -4.41 1.64 15.74
C ASN A 40 -3.20 1.43 14.83
N ALA A 41 -3.40 1.56 13.51
CA ALA A 41 -2.33 1.34 12.54
C ALA A 41 -1.22 2.40 12.67
N PHE A 42 -1.59 3.67 12.85
CA PHE A 42 -0.59 4.74 13.05
C PHE A 42 0.14 4.60 14.38
N SER A 43 -0.56 4.28 15.48
CA SER A 43 0.06 3.98 16.78
C SER A 43 1.09 2.85 16.66
N ALA A 44 0.74 1.75 16.00
CA ALA A 44 1.64 0.62 15.79
C ALA A 44 2.85 0.99 14.90
N ILE A 45 2.65 1.80 13.85
CA ILE A 45 3.75 2.31 13.02
C ILE A 45 4.72 3.16 13.86
N LYS A 46 4.22 4.06 14.71
CA LYS A 46 5.04 4.91 15.59
C LYS A 46 5.89 4.07 16.55
N GLU A 47 5.26 3.11 17.21
CA GLU A 47 5.93 2.20 18.14
C GLU A 47 6.97 1.32 17.42
N MET A 48 6.63 0.80 16.24
CA MET A 48 7.55 -0.02 15.46
C MET A 48 8.75 0.78 14.95
N GLN A 49 8.54 2.01 14.46
CA GLN A 49 9.64 2.90 14.08
C GLN A 49 10.57 3.14 15.26
N PHE A 50 10.01 3.37 16.45
CA PHE A 50 10.78 3.55 17.66
C PHE A 50 11.61 2.30 18.01
N ILE A 51 11.05 1.09 17.89
CA ILE A 51 11.78 -0.18 18.08
C ILE A 51 12.89 -0.35 17.04
N LEU A 52 12.60 -0.13 15.75
CA LEU A 52 13.57 -0.33 14.67
C LEU A 52 14.78 0.60 14.83
N LYS A 53 14.55 1.81 15.31
CA LYS A 53 15.58 2.81 15.54
C LYS A 53 16.38 2.57 16.83
N ASN A 54 15.71 2.35 17.96
CA ASN A 54 16.35 2.34 19.28
C ASN A 54 16.66 0.93 19.80
N GLY A 55 16.14 -0.10 19.15
CA GLY A 55 16.41 -1.49 19.51
C GLY A 55 17.77 -1.96 18.99
N VAL A 56 18.55 -2.58 19.86
CA VAL A 56 19.83 -3.23 19.52
C VAL A 56 19.55 -4.59 18.87
N ARG A 57 20.25 -4.92 17.79
CA ARG A 57 19.91 -6.10 16.96
C ARG A 57 20.50 -7.41 17.49
N SER A 58 21.55 -7.33 18.33
CA SER A 58 22.14 -8.51 18.98
C SER A 58 22.73 -8.22 20.36
N LYS A 59 22.91 -9.25 21.19
CA LYS A 59 23.64 -9.13 22.47
C LYS A 59 25.14 -8.86 22.27
N ASP A 60 25.71 -9.25 21.13
CA ASP A 60 27.16 -9.15 20.86
C ASP A 60 27.60 -7.75 20.40
N GLU A 61 26.71 -6.95 19.78
CA GLU A 61 26.97 -5.52 19.47
C GLU A 61 27.33 -4.70 20.73
N LYS A 62 26.94 -5.17 21.92
CA LYS A 62 27.33 -4.57 23.22
C LYS A 62 28.82 -4.68 23.53
N ALA A 63 29.50 -5.73 23.06
CA ALA A 63 30.91 -5.98 23.40
C ALA A 63 31.84 -4.97 22.72
N SER A 64 31.42 -4.36 21.61
CA SER A 64 32.23 -3.42 20.84
C SER A 64 32.05 -1.95 21.27
N SER A 65 31.02 -1.62 22.04
CA SER A 65 30.69 -0.22 22.41
C SER A 65 31.00 0.16 23.86
N GLY A 66 31.67 -0.70 24.63
CA GLY A 66 32.28 -0.35 25.93
C GLY A 66 31.33 0.07 27.06
N ALA A 67 30.01 -0.09 26.92
CA ALA A 67 29.02 0.31 27.92
C ALA A 67 28.38 -0.92 28.60
N GLU A 68 28.93 -1.34 29.74
CA GLU A 68 28.55 -2.58 30.42
C GLU A 68 27.18 -2.56 31.15
N ASN A 69 26.43 -1.45 31.19
CA ASN A 69 25.26 -1.32 32.09
C ASN A 69 23.92 -0.89 31.48
N THR A 70 23.69 -0.99 30.17
CA THR A 70 22.36 -0.68 29.59
C THR A 70 21.53 -1.94 29.27
N ILE A 71 20.33 -2.05 29.86
CA ILE A 71 19.30 -2.99 29.41
C ILE A 71 18.82 -2.47 28.05
N ASN A 72 19.35 -3.05 26.98
CA ASN A 72 19.00 -2.66 25.61
C ASN A 72 17.80 -3.48 25.15
N LEU A 73 16.77 -2.80 24.64
CA LEU A 73 15.69 -3.43 23.88
C LEU A 73 16.33 -4.22 22.73
N ILE A 74 16.10 -5.53 22.70
CA ILE A 74 16.48 -6.33 21.55
C ILE A 74 15.41 -6.08 20.49
N ASN A 75 15.77 -5.46 19.37
CA ASN A 75 14.88 -5.42 18.20
C ASN A 75 14.67 -6.88 17.75
N PRO A 76 13.46 -7.45 17.89
CA PRO A 76 13.26 -8.85 17.56
C PRO A 76 13.25 -9.07 16.04
N PHE A 77 13.00 -8.01 15.27
CA PHE A 77 12.80 -8.08 13.83
C PHE A 77 14.11 -7.89 13.07
N LEU A 78 14.40 -8.85 12.19
CA LEU A 78 15.39 -8.71 11.14
C LEU A 78 14.96 -7.67 10.10
N ALA A 79 13.68 -7.70 9.74
CA ALA A 79 13.04 -6.80 8.80
C ALA A 79 11.54 -6.70 9.16
N PHE A 80 10.96 -5.52 8.96
CA PHE A 80 9.53 -5.30 9.16
C PHE A 80 8.90 -4.77 7.86
N PHE A 81 8.02 -5.58 7.27
CA PHE A 81 7.35 -5.28 6.00
C PHE A 81 6.04 -4.52 6.24
N ILE A 82 5.82 -3.46 5.49
CA ILE A 82 4.54 -2.75 5.41
C ILE A 82 3.79 -3.18 4.14
N ILE A 83 2.50 -3.45 4.31
CA ILE A 83 1.56 -3.86 3.28
C ILE A 83 0.30 -3.00 3.40
N SER A 84 -0.17 -2.40 2.31
CA SER A 84 -1.40 -1.59 2.27
C SER A 84 -2.57 -2.37 1.72
N ARG A 85 -3.76 -2.22 2.32
CA ARG A 85 -5.05 -2.67 1.75
C ARG A 85 -5.71 -1.60 0.86
N ASP A 86 -5.24 -0.36 0.91
CA ASP A 86 -5.77 0.78 0.15
C ASP A 86 -5.22 0.81 -1.29
N ARG A 87 -5.61 -0.19 -2.09
CA ARG A 87 -5.15 -0.32 -3.48
C ARG A 87 -6.31 -0.45 -4.45
N PRO A 88 -6.18 0.06 -5.70
CA PRO A 88 -7.24 0.05 -6.70
C PRO A 88 -7.38 -1.32 -7.38
N VAL A 89 -7.57 -2.40 -6.62
CA VAL A 89 -7.63 -3.78 -7.13
C VAL A 89 -8.79 -4.55 -6.50
N ARG A 90 -9.46 -5.39 -7.31
CA ARG A 90 -10.48 -6.33 -6.82
C ARG A 90 -9.85 -7.38 -5.91
N ASP A 91 -10.59 -7.87 -4.92
CA ASP A 91 -10.17 -8.95 -4.01
C ASP A 91 -8.81 -8.73 -3.33
N ILE A 92 -8.54 -7.49 -2.89
CA ILE A 92 -7.23 -7.10 -2.33
C ILE A 92 -6.77 -8.02 -1.20
N ASP A 93 -7.67 -8.47 -0.33
CA ASP A 93 -7.34 -9.29 0.83
C ASP A 93 -6.87 -10.69 0.39
N THR A 94 -7.53 -11.28 -0.61
CA THR A 94 -7.10 -12.53 -1.26
C THR A 94 -5.73 -12.35 -1.93
N ASN A 95 -5.53 -11.24 -2.65
CA ASN A 95 -4.26 -10.93 -3.30
C ASN A 95 -3.11 -10.75 -2.30
N ILE A 96 -3.37 -10.09 -1.16
CA ILE A 96 -2.39 -9.95 -0.07
C ILE A 96 -2.09 -11.31 0.55
N ALA A 97 -3.12 -12.11 0.87
CA ALA A 97 -2.93 -13.43 1.50
C ALA A 97 -2.12 -14.37 0.59
N VAL A 98 -2.48 -14.47 -0.69
CA VAL A 98 -1.72 -15.28 -1.68
C VAL A 98 -0.34 -14.67 -1.91
N GLY A 99 -0.24 -13.34 -1.96
CA GLY A 99 0.98 -12.54 -1.98
C GLY A 99 2.00 -12.99 -0.95
N LEU A 100 1.60 -12.87 0.30
CA LEU A 100 2.38 -13.19 1.49
C LEU A 100 2.73 -14.67 1.57
N ALA A 101 1.76 -15.56 1.36
CA ALA A 101 1.99 -17.00 1.42
C ALA A 101 3.05 -17.45 0.40
N ARG A 102 2.98 -16.95 -0.84
CA ARG A 102 3.98 -17.25 -1.86
C ARG A 102 5.33 -16.62 -1.54
N PHE A 103 5.35 -15.35 -1.11
CA PHE A 103 6.59 -14.69 -0.71
C PHE A 103 7.31 -15.47 0.40
N ILE A 104 6.62 -15.78 1.50
CA ILE A 104 7.20 -16.53 2.63
C ILE A 104 7.66 -17.92 2.18
N SER A 105 6.87 -18.62 1.36
CA SER A 105 7.24 -19.95 0.86
C SER A 105 8.45 -19.91 -0.06
N ASP A 106 8.50 -18.94 -0.97
CA ASP A 106 9.59 -18.79 -1.94
C ASP A 106 10.90 -18.35 -1.23
N ILE A 107 10.79 -17.57 -0.16
CA ILE A 107 11.93 -17.16 0.68
C ILE A 107 12.40 -18.25 1.64
N GLY A 108 11.46 -18.97 2.27
CA GLY A 108 11.79 -20.03 3.24
C GLY A 108 12.39 -21.28 2.60
N THR A 109 12.37 -21.38 1.27
CA THR A 109 12.86 -22.53 0.49
C THR A 109 14.13 -22.21 -0.30
N SER A 110 14.63 -20.97 -0.21
CA SER A 110 15.97 -20.57 -0.65
C SER A 110 16.96 -20.68 0.51
N GLY A 111 17.92 -21.61 0.46
CA GLY A 111 18.92 -21.86 1.52
C GLY A 111 20.38 -21.71 1.05
N VAL A 112 21.26 -21.42 2.02
CA VAL A 112 22.67 -20.89 1.97
C VAL A 112 23.75 -21.95 2.21
N VAL A 113 25.03 -21.71 1.85
CA VAL A 113 26.21 -22.12 2.67
C VAL A 113 27.34 -21.08 2.68
N GLU A 114 27.83 -20.74 3.89
CA GLU A 114 29.14 -20.12 4.14
C GLU A 114 30.30 -21.06 3.73
N ALA A 115 31.19 -20.62 2.84
CA ALA A 115 32.63 -20.84 2.98
C ALA A 115 33.43 -20.03 1.94
N ASN A 116 34.28 -19.14 2.48
CA ASN A 116 35.45 -18.51 1.86
C ASN A 116 35.24 -17.42 0.80
N GLN A 117 35.25 -16.18 1.33
CA GLN A 117 35.89 -14.97 0.84
C GLN A 117 36.65 -15.11 -0.49
N GLN A 118 36.08 -14.53 -1.56
CA GLN A 118 36.73 -13.67 -2.56
C GLN A 118 35.86 -13.59 -3.83
N SER A 119 34.69 -12.96 -3.74
CA SER A 119 34.07 -12.34 -4.91
C SER A 119 33.13 -11.24 -4.46
N LYS A 120 33.38 -10.02 -4.94
CA LYS A 120 32.48 -8.88 -4.77
C LYS A 120 31.32 -9.07 -5.75
N TYR A 121 30.10 -9.13 -5.20
CA TYR A 121 28.80 -9.15 -5.87
C TYR A 121 28.39 -10.49 -6.51
N ALA A 122 27.86 -11.39 -5.67
CA ALA A 122 26.94 -12.46 -6.06
C ALA A 122 26.01 -12.74 -4.86
N GLU A 123 24.88 -12.01 -4.78
CA GLU A 123 23.87 -12.19 -3.72
C GLU A 123 23.00 -13.42 -4.08
N THR A 124 23.22 -14.52 -3.36
CA THR A 124 22.34 -15.69 -3.36
C THR A 124 21.18 -15.39 -2.42
N PHE A 125 19.97 -15.15 -2.94
CA PHE A 125 18.85 -14.74 -2.10
C PHE A 125 18.65 -15.66 -0.89
N ASP A 126 18.98 -15.13 0.27
CA ASP A 126 18.83 -15.77 1.57
C ASP A 126 18.41 -14.78 2.66
N LEU A 127 18.22 -15.29 3.88
CA LEU A 127 17.98 -14.45 5.06
C LEU A 127 19.15 -13.48 5.33
N GLY A 128 20.36 -13.80 4.90
CA GLY A 128 21.57 -12.98 4.98
C GLY A 128 21.56 -11.77 4.04
N ASP A 129 20.96 -11.86 2.87
CA ASP A 129 20.76 -10.74 1.95
C ASP A 129 19.75 -9.76 2.53
N ILE A 130 18.62 -10.26 3.06
CA ILE A 130 17.66 -9.41 3.79
C ILE A 130 18.36 -8.77 4.99
N LYS A 131 19.19 -9.51 5.74
CA LYS A 131 19.98 -8.97 6.85
C LYS A 131 20.94 -7.86 6.39
N THR A 132 21.63 -8.06 5.27
CA THR A 132 22.58 -7.11 4.70
C THR A 132 21.86 -5.85 4.24
N LYS A 133 20.74 -5.98 3.51
CA LYS A 133 19.92 -4.84 3.11
C LYS A 133 19.31 -4.13 4.31
N ALA A 134 18.86 -4.87 5.33
CA ALA A 134 18.35 -4.30 6.57
C ALA A 134 19.42 -3.53 7.35
N ALA A 135 20.71 -3.83 7.18
CA ALA A 135 21.79 -3.05 7.76
C ALA A 135 22.02 -1.71 7.02
N MET A 136 21.60 -1.58 5.76
CA MET A 136 21.79 -0.34 4.98
C MET A 136 20.87 0.80 5.42
N SER A 137 19.66 0.51 5.90
CA SER A 137 18.76 1.49 6.54
C SER A 137 18.01 0.80 7.67
N PRO A 138 18.64 0.72 8.86
CA PRO A 138 18.18 -0.16 9.92
C PRO A 138 16.91 0.27 10.64
N ASP A 139 16.57 1.54 10.47
CA ASP A 139 15.46 2.29 11.00
C ASP A 139 14.31 2.44 10.00
N SER A 140 14.32 1.70 8.89
CA SER A 140 13.30 1.83 7.85
C SER A 140 12.48 0.56 7.65
N PHE A 141 11.31 0.72 7.05
CA PHE A 141 10.44 -0.40 6.73
C PHE A 141 10.78 -1.00 5.37
N PHE A 142 10.40 -2.26 5.23
CA PHE A 142 10.45 -3.00 3.98
C PHE A 142 9.08 -2.99 3.30
N THR A 143 9.05 -3.17 1.99
CA THR A 143 7.88 -3.68 1.27
C THR A 143 8.34 -4.57 0.12
N PHE A 144 7.43 -5.12 -0.66
CA PHE A 144 7.79 -5.81 -1.89
C PHE A 144 6.78 -5.63 -3.02
N ASN A 145 7.24 -5.73 -4.26
CA ASN A 145 6.36 -5.97 -5.41
C ASN A 145 6.38 -7.45 -5.77
N ARG A 146 5.29 -7.95 -6.36
CA ARG A 146 5.23 -9.30 -6.95
C ARG A 146 4.73 -9.24 -8.39
N TYR A 147 5.35 -10.03 -9.26
CA TYR A 147 4.91 -10.29 -10.62
C TYR A 147 5.11 -11.78 -10.96
N ASP A 148 4.06 -12.45 -11.45
CA ASP A 148 4.12 -13.86 -11.83
C ASP A 148 3.97 -14.05 -13.34
N ILE A 149 4.80 -14.89 -13.94
CA ILE A 149 4.65 -15.35 -15.32
C ILE A 149 4.35 -16.84 -15.26
N TYR A 150 3.18 -17.29 -15.72
CA TYR A 150 2.85 -18.71 -15.62
C TYR A 150 1.96 -19.25 -16.73
N PHE A 151 2.06 -20.56 -16.93
CA PHE A 151 1.15 -21.35 -17.73
C PHE A 151 0.10 -21.99 -16.80
N PRO A 152 -1.22 -21.85 -17.07
CA PRO A 152 -2.29 -22.20 -16.12
C PRO A 152 -2.56 -23.72 -16.04
N ALA A 153 -1.52 -24.53 -15.82
CA ALA A 153 -1.56 -25.99 -15.85
C ALA A 153 -2.60 -26.60 -14.88
N SER A 154 -2.73 -26.06 -13.67
CA SER A 154 -3.70 -26.53 -12.67
C SER A 154 -5.14 -26.30 -13.11
N ARG A 155 -5.44 -25.12 -13.67
CA ARG A 155 -6.75 -24.77 -14.23
C ARG A 155 -7.10 -25.64 -15.44
N ILE A 156 -6.14 -25.88 -16.33
CA ILE A 156 -6.34 -26.78 -17.48
C ILE A 156 -6.64 -28.21 -17.01
N SER A 157 -5.88 -28.71 -16.03
CA SER A 157 -6.09 -30.05 -15.46
C SER A 157 -7.48 -30.18 -14.85
N TRP A 158 -7.92 -29.20 -14.06
CA TRP A 158 -9.28 -29.16 -13.51
C TRP A 158 -10.34 -29.10 -14.62
N TYR A 159 -10.20 -28.19 -15.58
CA TYR A 159 -11.17 -28.00 -16.67
C TYR A 159 -11.36 -29.29 -17.47
N LYS A 160 -10.27 -29.95 -17.85
CA LYS A 160 -10.31 -31.16 -18.69
C LYS A 160 -10.68 -32.43 -17.94
N ASN A 161 -10.12 -32.65 -16.75
CA ASN A 161 -10.31 -33.90 -16.01
C ASN A 161 -11.54 -33.88 -15.11
N VAL A 162 -12.03 -32.68 -14.76
CA VAL A 162 -13.20 -32.51 -13.89
C VAL A 162 -14.30 -31.77 -14.64
N GLY A 163 -14.09 -30.51 -15.01
CA GLY A 163 -15.11 -29.63 -15.58
C GLY A 163 -15.89 -30.25 -16.74
N VAL A 164 -15.21 -30.51 -17.86
CA VAL A 164 -15.83 -31.05 -19.09
C VAL A 164 -16.50 -32.41 -18.87
N ILE A 165 -15.84 -33.31 -18.13
CA ILE A 165 -16.36 -34.66 -17.88
C ILE A 165 -17.63 -34.60 -17.03
N VAL A 166 -17.58 -33.85 -15.93
CA VAL A 166 -18.69 -33.72 -14.98
C VAL A 166 -19.87 -32.99 -15.62
N VAL A 167 -19.64 -31.91 -16.38
CA VAL A 167 -20.70 -31.21 -17.12
C VAL A 167 -21.45 -32.15 -18.06
N ASN A 168 -20.72 -32.96 -18.84
CA ASN A 168 -21.34 -33.89 -19.78
C ASN A 168 -22.12 -35.00 -19.06
N ASP A 169 -21.58 -35.58 -17.98
CA ASP A 169 -22.25 -36.63 -17.21
C ASP A 169 -23.50 -36.10 -16.48
N ILE A 170 -23.37 -34.99 -15.76
CA ILE A 170 -24.46 -34.39 -14.99
C ILE A 170 -25.59 -33.93 -15.91
N ASN A 171 -25.31 -33.26 -17.04
CA ASN A 171 -26.35 -32.83 -17.97
C ASN A 171 -27.08 -34.04 -18.60
N SER A 172 -26.35 -35.12 -18.92
CA SER A 172 -26.95 -36.36 -19.43
C SER A 172 -27.84 -37.05 -18.40
N ARG A 173 -27.37 -37.18 -17.15
CA ARG A 173 -28.17 -37.75 -16.04
C ARG A 173 -29.38 -36.91 -15.71
N TYR A 174 -29.25 -35.59 -15.70
CA TYR A 174 -30.36 -34.67 -15.48
C TYR A 174 -31.43 -34.80 -16.57
N ALA A 175 -31.02 -34.92 -17.84
CA ALA A 175 -31.95 -35.17 -18.94
C ALA A 175 -32.73 -36.47 -18.76
N LYS A 176 -32.05 -37.58 -18.42
CA LYS A 176 -32.71 -38.87 -18.13
C LYS A 176 -33.66 -38.81 -16.93
N LEU A 177 -33.24 -38.20 -15.83
CA LEU A 177 -34.08 -38.00 -14.65
C LEU A 177 -35.36 -37.23 -15.00
N ARG A 178 -35.24 -36.22 -15.86
CA ARG A 178 -36.39 -35.44 -16.33
C ARG A 178 -37.32 -36.26 -17.22
N GLU A 179 -36.78 -37.13 -18.08
CA GLU A 179 -37.56 -38.07 -18.88
C GLU A 179 -38.31 -39.08 -18.00
N GLU A 180 -37.64 -39.67 -17.01
CA GLU A 180 -38.23 -40.61 -16.05
C GLU A 180 -39.35 -39.95 -15.22
N LEU A 181 -39.14 -38.71 -14.74
CA LEU A 181 -40.18 -37.96 -14.03
C LEU A 181 -41.38 -37.64 -14.93
N ASN A 182 -41.15 -37.30 -16.19
CA ASN A 182 -42.23 -37.10 -17.16
C ASN A 182 -43.00 -38.41 -17.42
N GLU A 183 -42.30 -39.55 -17.50
CA GLU A 183 -42.93 -40.85 -17.65
C GLU A 183 -43.74 -41.25 -16.41
N ILE A 184 -43.20 -41.06 -15.20
CA ILE A 184 -43.92 -41.28 -13.94
C ILE A 184 -45.18 -40.41 -13.88
N SER A 185 -45.08 -39.13 -14.27
CA SER A 185 -46.22 -38.22 -14.36
C SER A 185 -47.29 -38.74 -15.34
N ARG A 186 -46.88 -39.22 -16.52
CA ARG A 186 -47.77 -39.82 -17.52
C ARG A 186 -48.43 -41.11 -17.00
N LEU A 187 -47.67 -42.01 -16.36
CA LEU A 187 -48.18 -43.25 -15.79
C LEU A 187 -49.16 -42.96 -14.66
N LEU A 188 -48.86 -41.99 -13.80
CA LEU A 188 -49.75 -41.56 -12.73
C LEU A 188 -51.06 -40.97 -13.28
N SER A 189 -50.99 -40.19 -14.37
CA SER A 189 -52.18 -39.72 -15.08
C SER A 189 -53.01 -40.86 -15.65
N GLY A 190 -52.39 -41.85 -16.32
CA GLY A 190 -53.10 -43.02 -16.83
C GLY A 190 -53.70 -43.90 -15.72
N TYR A 191 -53.00 -44.01 -14.59
CA TYR A 191 -53.48 -44.68 -13.39
C TYR A 191 -54.69 -43.97 -12.77
N LYS A 192 -54.65 -42.64 -12.72
CA LYS A 192 -55.78 -41.79 -12.30
C LYS A 192 -57.00 -42.01 -13.19
N ASP A 193 -56.82 -42.02 -14.51
CA ASP A 193 -57.92 -42.28 -15.46
C ASP A 193 -58.54 -43.67 -15.25
N ASN A 194 -57.72 -44.69 -14.99
CA ASN A 194 -58.18 -46.05 -14.72
C ASN A 194 -58.93 -46.16 -13.38
N ILE A 195 -58.44 -45.51 -12.33
CA ILE A 195 -59.14 -45.44 -11.05
C ILE A 195 -60.46 -44.67 -11.19
N SER A 196 -60.48 -43.54 -11.90
CA SER A 196 -61.71 -42.81 -12.17
C SER A 196 -62.74 -43.67 -12.92
N LYS A 197 -62.32 -44.47 -13.90
CA LYS A 197 -63.19 -45.45 -14.58
C LYS A 197 -63.66 -46.56 -13.64
N PHE A 198 -62.78 -47.10 -12.80
CA PHE A 198 -63.13 -48.14 -11.83
C PHE A 198 -64.11 -47.62 -10.76
N LEU A 199 -63.91 -46.42 -10.24
CA LEU A 199 -64.82 -45.76 -9.31
C LEU A 199 -66.18 -45.47 -9.97
N ALA A 200 -66.19 -45.00 -11.23
CA ALA A 200 -67.43 -44.83 -11.98
C ALA A 200 -68.18 -46.16 -12.17
N ASN A 201 -67.47 -47.25 -12.46
CA ASN A 201 -68.03 -48.61 -12.55
C ASN A 201 -68.54 -49.11 -11.20
N LEU A 202 -67.79 -48.86 -10.12
CA LEU A 202 -68.21 -49.18 -8.75
C LEU A 202 -69.46 -48.41 -8.35
N ASP A 203 -69.55 -47.12 -8.67
CA ASP A 203 -70.73 -46.31 -8.37
C ASP A 203 -71.93 -46.77 -9.19
N ASN A 204 -71.74 -47.12 -10.48
CA ASN A 204 -72.79 -47.71 -11.30
C ASN A 204 -73.27 -49.06 -10.75
N LEU A 205 -72.33 -49.93 -10.36
CA LEU A 205 -72.62 -51.22 -9.73
C LEU A 205 -73.31 -51.03 -8.37
N ASN A 206 -72.86 -50.08 -7.56
CA ASN A 206 -73.44 -49.77 -6.26
C ASN A 206 -74.86 -49.21 -6.39
N ASN A 207 -75.12 -48.34 -7.38
CA ASN A 207 -76.44 -47.84 -7.70
C ASN A 207 -77.35 -48.97 -8.21
N THR A 208 -76.81 -49.87 -9.03
CA THR A 208 -77.51 -51.09 -9.48
C THR A 208 -77.89 -51.96 -8.28
N VAL A 209 -76.95 -52.24 -7.37
CA VAL A 209 -77.18 -53.00 -6.14
C VAL A 209 -78.23 -52.31 -5.26
N LYS A 210 -78.12 -51.00 -5.02
CA LYS A 210 -79.11 -50.20 -4.26
C LYS A 210 -80.51 -50.27 -4.88
N SER A 211 -80.61 -50.20 -6.21
CA SER A 211 -81.89 -50.30 -6.91
C SER A 211 -82.53 -51.69 -6.78
N MET A 212 -81.70 -52.74 -6.68
CA MET A 212 -82.15 -54.12 -6.44
C MET A 212 -82.59 -54.34 -4.99
N THR A 213 -82.04 -53.61 -4.02
CA THR A 213 -82.43 -53.69 -2.60
C THR A 213 -83.87 -53.23 -2.36
N VAL A 214 -84.43 -52.38 -3.22
CA VAL A 214 -85.80 -51.84 -3.08
C VAL A 214 -86.89 -52.86 -3.50
N LYS A 215 -86.55 -53.98 -4.15
CA LYS A 215 -87.55 -54.87 -4.78
C LYS A 215 -87.45 -56.39 -4.50
N VAL A 216 -86.66 -56.90 -3.53
CA VAL A 216 -86.47 -58.37 -3.36
C VAL A 216 -86.69 -58.90 -1.93
N TYR A 217 -87.24 -60.13 -1.84
CA TYR A 217 -87.46 -60.99 -0.67
C TYR A 217 -86.31 -61.02 0.37
N ARG A 218 -86.67 -61.10 1.66
CA ARG A 218 -85.80 -61.08 2.87
C ARG A 218 -84.55 -61.97 2.82
N ARG A 219 -84.53 -63.08 2.07
CA ARG A 219 -83.36 -63.99 1.95
C ARG A 219 -82.20 -63.44 1.09
N TRP A 220 -82.46 -62.54 0.15
CA TRP A 220 -81.39 -61.95 -0.69
C TRP A 220 -80.75 -60.71 -0.06
N SER A 221 -81.40 -60.13 0.95
CA SER A 221 -80.94 -58.92 1.65
C SER A 221 -79.56 -59.07 2.28
N ASN A 222 -79.24 -60.23 2.87
CA ASN A 222 -77.97 -60.44 3.54
C ASN A 222 -76.80 -60.50 2.54
N ARG A 223 -76.96 -61.25 1.44
CA ARG A 223 -75.96 -61.31 0.36
C ARG A 223 -75.75 -59.96 -0.32
N ILE A 224 -76.83 -59.22 -0.58
CA ILE A 224 -76.75 -57.86 -1.11
C ILE A 224 -76.02 -56.92 -0.15
N GLY A 225 -76.27 -57.03 1.16
CA GLY A 225 -75.57 -56.28 2.20
C GLY A 225 -74.08 -56.61 2.31
N GLU A 226 -73.72 -57.90 2.21
CA GLU A 226 -72.32 -58.35 2.17
C GLU A 226 -71.59 -57.82 0.93
N THR A 227 -72.21 -57.93 -0.26
CA THR A 227 -71.66 -57.36 -1.50
C THR A 227 -71.51 -55.85 -1.40
N HIS A 228 -72.50 -55.13 -0.86
CA HIS A 228 -72.41 -53.69 -0.66
C HIS A 228 -71.27 -53.30 0.31
N THR A 229 -71.09 -54.07 1.39
CA THR A 229 -69.99 -53.86 2.35
C THR A 229 -68.63 -54.08 1.70
N GLN A 230 -68.49 -55.10 0.84
CA GLN A 230 -67.26 -55.31 0.08
C GLN A 230 -66.98 -54.18 -0.92
N LEU A 231 -68.02 -53.69 -1.63
CA LEU A 231 -67.89 -52.54 -2.53
C LEU A 231 -67.45 -51.28 -1.78
N LEU A 232 -67.95 -51.04 -0.57
CA LEU A 232 -67.53 -49.92 0.27
C LEU A 232 -66.07 -50.05 0.74
N LYS A 233 -65.61 -51.28 1.03
CA LYS A 233 -64.20 -51.55 1.36
C LYS A 233 -63.28 -51.29 0.17
N TRP A 234 -63.60 -51.82 -1.01
CA TRP A 234 -62.84 -51.56 -2.24
C TRP A 234 -62.83 -50.08 -2.61
N ARG A 235 -63.95 -49.38 -2.39
CA ARG A 235 -64.00 -47.92 -2.55
C ARG A 235 -63.02 -47.27 -1.58
N ALA A 236 -63.11 -47.55 -0.28
CA ALA A 236 -62.26 -46.96 0.76
C ALA A 236 -60.75 -47.17 0.53
N GLU A 237 -60.35 -48.30 -0.07
CA GLU A 237 -58.95 -48.58 -0.43
C GLU A 237 -58.43 -47.69 -1.58
N VAL A 238 -59.33 -47.17 -2.43
CA VAL A 238 -59.01 -46.45 -3.68
C VAL A 238 -59.30 -44.95 -3.60
N VAL A 239 -60.22 -44.48 -2.73
CA VAL A 239 -60.47 -43.03 -2.53
C VAL A 239 -59.29 -42.34 -1.85
N GLU A 240 -59.34 -41.02 -1.81
CA GLU A 240 -58.39 -40.11 -1.17
C GLU A 240 -58.01 -40.59 0.25
N GLY A 241 -56.75 -40.97 0.46
CA GLY A 241 -56.21 -41.48 1.74
C GLY A 241 -56.15 -43.01 1.89
N GLY A 242 -56.67 -43.79 0.93
CA GLY A 242 -56.53 -45.25 0.89
C GLY A 242 -55.15 -45.72 0.41
N SER A 243 -54.77 -46.98 0.68
CA SER A 243 -53.45 -47.55 0.37
C SER A 243 -53.11 -47.58 -1.13
N ILE A 244 -54.09 -47.39 -2.03
CA ILE A 244 -53.97 -47.51 -3.49
C ILE A 244 -54.24 -46.16 -4.21
N SER A 245 -54.42 -45.07 -3.44
CA SER A 245 -54.86 -43.75 -3.96
C SER A 245 -53.79 -42.99 -4.78
N PRO A 246 -54.13 -42.39 -5.94
CA PRO A 246 -53.23 -41.55 -6.74
C PRO A 246 -52.64 -40.36 -5.97
N LYS A 247 -53.37 -39.79 -5.00
CA LYS A 247 -52.94 -38.63 -4.22
C LYS A 247 -51.72 -38.92 -3.34
N ASN A 248 -51.56 -40.17 -2.90
CA ASN A 248 -50.39 -40.63 -2.13
C ASN A 248 -49.12 -40.68 -3.00
N LEU A 249 -49.26 -40.81 -4.33
CA LEU A 249 -48.16 -40.77 -5.30
C LEU A 249 -47.95 -39.36 -5.89
N GLU A 250 -49.00 -38.53 -5.97
CA GLU A 250 -48.91 -37.12 -6.36
C GLU A 250 -48.09 -36.30 -5.35
N THR A 251 -48.18 -36.59 -4.05
CA THR A 251 -47.50 -35.80 -3.00
C THR A 251 -45.96 -35.86 -3.13
N PRO A 252 -45.32 -37.05 -3.24
CA PRO A 252 -43.88 -37.15 -3.52
C PRO A 252 -43.47 -36.62 -4.91
N LEU A 253 -44.32 -36.77 -5.94
CA LEU A 253 -44.03 -36.26 -7.28
C LEU A 253 -44.06 -34.72 -7.32
N ASN A 254 -45.03 -34.11 -6.65
CA ASN A 254 -45.17 -32.67 -6.55
C ASN A 254 -44.06 -32.06 -5.68
N SER A 255 -43.58 -32.77 -4.64
CA SER A 255 -42.43 -32.32 -3.86
C SER A 255 -41.12 -32.39 -4.65
N MET A 256 -40.93 -33.39 -5.53
CA MET A 256 -39.78 -33.46 -6.45
C MET A 256 -39.81 -32.36 -7.53
N ASN A 257 -41.00 -31.91 -7.92
CA ASN A 257 -41.21 -30.83 -8.89
C ASN A 257 -41.38 -29.43 -8.26
N SER A 258 -41.37 -29.31 -6.93
CA SER A 258 -41.63 -28.04 -6.26
C SER A 258 -40.45 -27.06 -6.41
N SER A 259 -40.77 -25.77 -6.39
CA SER A 259 -39.78 -24.68 -6.41
C SER A 259 -39.54 -24.08 -5.02
N THR A 260 -40.05 -24.71 -3.96
CA THR A 260 -39.91 -24.25 -2.57
C THR A 260 -38.51 -24.56 -2.05
N GLU A 261 -37.79 -23.55 -1.56
CA GLU A 261 -36.37 -23.66 -1.13
C GLU A 261 -36.11 -24.69 -0.02
N GLU A 262 -37.16 -25.16 0.67
CA GLU A 262 -37.06 -26.14 1.76
C GLU A 262 -36.76 -27.58 1.28
N ASN A 263 -36.95 -27.92 0.00
CA ASN A 263 -36.69 -29.26 -0.52
C ASN A 263 -35.42 -29.32 -1.39
N VAL A 264 -34.27 -29.61 -0.75
CA VAL A 264 -32.92 -29.67 -1.36
C VAL A 264 -32.82 -30.66 -2.52
N GLU A 265 -33.72 -31.64 -2.60
CA GLU A 265 -33.77 -32.69 -3.63
C GLU A 265 -34.70 -32.36 -4.82
N SER A 266 -35.30 -31.16 -4.87
CA SER A 266 -36.17 -30.76 -5.98
C SER A 266 -35.41 -30.59 -7.30
N ILE A 267 -36.06 -30.93 -8.42
CA ILE A 267 -35.47 -30.83 -9.75
C ILE A 267 -35.13 -29.39 -10.16
N VAL A 268 -35.81 -28.40 -9.57
CA VAL A 268 -35.59 -26.97 -9.78
C VAL A 268 -34.28 -26.52 -9.11
N ILE A 269 -34.04 -26.91 -7.85
CA ILE A 269 -32.80 -26.57 -7.14
C ILE A 269 -31.61 -27.33 -7.75
N LEU A 270 -31.81 -28.59 -8.13
CA LEU A 270 -30.80 -29.36 -8.86
C LEU A 270 -30.42 -28.66 -10.17
N LYS A 271 -31.41 -28.22 -10.96
CA LYS A 271 -31.14 -27.47 -12.21
C LYS A 271 -30.32 -26.21 -11.96
N ARG A 272 -30.67 -25.42 -10.94
CA ARG A 272 -29.93 -24.20 -10.58
C ARG A 272 -28.45 -24.50 -10.27
N ARG A 273 -28.18 -25.52 -9.45
CA ARG A 273 -26.79 -25.92 -9.11
C ARG A 273 -26.02 -26.43 -10.32
N ILE A 274 -26.68 -27.16 -11.22
CA ILE A 274 -26.10 -27.61 -12.49
C ILE A 274 -25.73 -26.41 -13.36
N ASP A 275 -26.62 -25.42 -13.45
CA ASP A 275 -26.37 -24.20 -14.22
C ASP A 275 -25.25 -23.34 -13.60
N GLU A 276 -25.18 -23.22 -12.27
CA GLU A 276 -24.04 -22.58 -11.56
C GLU A 276 -22.71 -23.27 -11.88
N PHE A 277 -22.66 -24.61 -11.84
CA PHE A 277 -21.46 -25.36 -12.18
C PHE A 277 -21.08 -25.24 -13.67
N ASN A 278 -22.07 -25.27 -14.57
CA ASN A 278 -21.86 -25.06 -16.00
C ASN A 278 -21.26 -23.67 -16.27
N GLU A 279 -21.74 -22.61 -15.60
CA GLU A 279 -21.17 -21.28 -15.72
C GLU A 279 -19.74 -21.22 -15.17
N ILE A 280 -19.42 -21.85 -14.02
CA ILE A 280 -18.02 -21.93 -13.54
C ILE A 280 -17.11 -22.59 -14.58
N VAL A 281 -17.53 -23.70 -15.19
CA VAL A 281 -16.73 -24.39 -16.22
C VAL A 281 -16.52 -23.51 -17.45
N LYS A 282 -17.54 -22.74 -17.84
CA LYS A 282 -17.48 -21.79 -18.96
C LYS A 282 -16.63 -20.56 -18.64
N GLU A 283 -16.66 -20.06 -17.40
CA GLU A 283 -15.77 -19.00 -16.92
C GLU A 283 -14.31 -19.47 -16.96
N GLU A 284 -14.02 -20.69 -16.50
CA GLU A 284 -12.67 -21.27 -16.58
C GLU A 284 -12.23 -21.49 -18.03
N GLU A 285 -13.13 -21.94 -18.92
CA GLU A 285 -12.84 -22.05 -20.36
C GLU A 285 -12.45 -20.68 -20.95
N SER A 286 -13.25 -19.64 -20.65
CA SER A 286 -12.99 -18.27 -21.09
C SER A 286 -11.66 -17.75 -20.55
N PHE A 287 -11.38 -17.95 -19.26
CA PHE A 287 -10.13 -17.56 -18.63
C PHE A 287 -8.94 -18.27 -19.30
N LEU A 288 -9.03 -19.58 -19.54
CA LEU A 288 -7.95 -20.34 -20.16
C LEU A 288 -7.67 -19.89 -21.60
N LYS A 289 -8.70 -19.58 -22.38
CA LYS A 289 -8.56 -19.11 -23.77
C LYS A 289 -8.09 -17.66 -23.85
N SER A 290 -8.54 -16.80 -22.95
CA SER A 290 -8.28 -15.36 -22.96
C SER A 290 -8.20 -14.83 -21.54
N PRO A 291 -7.07 -15.04 -20.85
CA PRO A 291 -6.87 -14.51 -19.51
C PRO A 291 -7.00 -12.98 -19.50
N PRO A 292 -7.63 -12.39 -18.47
CA PRO A 292 -7.73 -10.95 -18.35
C PRO A 292 -6.33 -10.33 -18.20
N ALA A 293 -6.14 -9.14 -18.77
CA ALA A 293 -4.91 -8.38 -18.59
C ALA A 293 -4.70 -8.05 -17.11
N SER A 294 -3.47 -8.23 -16.62
CA SER A 294 -3.12 -8.05 -15.22
C SER A 294 -1.76 -7.36 -15.10
N GLN A 295 -1.63 -6.47 -14.11
CA GLN A 295 -0.36 -5.82 -13.77
C GLN A 295 0.49 -6.67 -12.82
N ILE A 296 -0.08 -7.75 -12.28
CA ILE A 296 0.50 -8.56 -11.21
C ILE A 296 0.90 -9.94 -11.70
N GLU A 297 0.38 -10.33 -12.87
CA GLU A 297 0.71 -11.60 -13.49
C GLU A 297 0.52 -11.56 -15.02
N TYR A 298 1.31 -12.38 -15.69
CA TYR A 298 1.13 -12.75 -17.08
C TYR A 298 0.76 -14.23 -17.18
N VAL A 299 -0.45 -14.49 -17.65
CA VAL A 299 -0.97 -15.84 -17.85
C VAL A 299 -0.93 -16.17 -19.33
N PHE A 300 -0.28 -17.27 -19.70
CA PHE A 300 -0.27 -17.70 -21.10
C PHE A 300 -1.64 -18.27 -21.50
N PRO A 301 -2.36 -17.68 -22.48
CA PRO A 301 -3.59 -18.27 -23.01
C PRO A 301 -3.35 -19.63 -23.66
N VAL A 302 -4.35 -20.51 -23.57
CA VAL A 302 -4.39 -21.84 -24.19
C VAL A 302 -5.29 -21.75 -25.42
N ARG A 303 -4.72 -21.36 -26.57
CA ARG A 303 -5.52 -21.08 -27.79
C ARG A 303 -6.18 -22.33 -28.40
N GLU A 304 -5.58 -23.50 -28.21
CA GLU A 304 -6.10 -24.80 -28.69
C GLU A 304 -6.55 -25.67 -27.51
N LEU A 305 -7.34 -25.09 -26.60
CA LEU A 305 -7.75 -25.75 -25.36
C LEU A 305 -8.48 -27.08 -25.62
N GLU A 306 -9.27 -27.18 -26.67
CA GLU A 306 -10.01 -28.37 -27.07
C GLU A 306 -9.08 -29.57 -27.35
N ASN A 307 -7.96 -29.31 -28.03
CA ASN A 307 -6.99 -30.33 -28.45
C ASN A 307 -5.83 -30.51 -27.45
N PHE A 308 -5.81 -29.72 -26.38
CA PHE A 308 -4.72 -29.77 -25.40
C PHE A 308 -4.65 -31.13 -24.70
N ASN A 309 -3.52 -31.81 -24.85
CA ASN A 309 -3.27 -33.09 -24.20
C ASN A 309 -2.82 -32.89 -22.74
N VAL A 310 -3.74 -33.05 -21.78
CA VAL A 310 -3.45 -32.85 -20.34
C VAL A 310 -2.33 -33.75 -19.83
N SER A 311 -2.17 -34.95 -20.38
CA SER A 311 -1.11 -35.89 -19.94
C SER A 311 0.31 -35.32 -20.13
N GLN A 312 0.47 -34.34 -21.02
CA GLN A 312 1.76 -33.66 -21.19
C GLN A 312 2.17 -32.89 -19.94
N LEU A 313 1.21 -32.34 -19.16
CA LEU A 313 1.48 -31.62 -17.90
C LEU A 313 2.04 -32.53 -16.81
N SER A 314 1.75 -33.83 -16.87
CA SER A 314 2.26 -34.83 -15.92
C SER A 314 3.63 -35.40 -16.27
N THR A 315 4.15 -35.17 -17.48
CA THR A 315 5.47 -35.70 -17.87
C THR A 315 6.57 -35.01 -17.10
N ASP A 316 7.59 -35.71 -16.58
CA ASP A 316 8.75 -35.11 -15.86
C ASP A 316 9.51 -34.06 -16.69
N LYS A 317 9.26 -34.04 -17.99
CA LYS A 317 9.81 -33.10 -18.95
C LYS A 317 8.98 -31.83 -19.15
N ALA A 318 7.77 -31.69 -18.63
CA ALA A 318 6.98 -30.47 -18.82
C ALA A 318 7.55 -29.31 -18.00
N SER A 319 7.73 -28.15 -18.61
CA SER A 319 8.16 -26.92 -17.94
C SER A 319 7.50 -25.72 -18.64
N LEU A 320 7.42 -24.58 -17.98
CA LEU A 320 6.92 -23.34 -18.61
C LEU A 320 7.69 -23.05 -19.90
N TYR A 321 9.03 -23.12 -19.87
CA TYR A 321 9.86 -22.80 -21.02
C TYR A 321 9.64 -23.78 -22.18
N ARG A 322 9.53 -25.08 -21.89
CA ARG A 322 9.25 -26.08 -22.93
C ARG A 322 7.88 -25.89 -23.56
N LEU A 323 6.86 -25.56 -22.77
CA LEU A 323 5.54 -25.24 -23.31
C LEU A 323 5.61 -23.98 -24.19
N ILE A 324 6.36 -22.96 -23.79
CA ILE A 324 6.57 -21.75 -24.59
C ILE A 324 7.26 -22.08 -25.92
N GLU A 325 8.29 -22.91 -25.91
CA GLU A 325 9.00 -23.36 -27.11
C GLU A 325 8.08 -24.16 -28.04
N GLU A 326 7.38 -25.16 -27.50
CA GLU A 326 6.49 -26.05 -28.25
C GLU A 326 5.36 -25.27 -28.93
N TYR A 327 4.74 -24.32 -28.21
CA TYR A 327 3.69 -23.46 -28.75
C TYR A 327 4.21 -22.24 -29.51
N ARG A 328 5.53 -22.10 -29.72
CA ARG A 328 6.18 -20.97 -30.43
C ARG A 328 5.80 -19.59 -29.86
N ARG A 329 5.75 -19.48 -28.54
CA ARG A 329 5.31 -18.28 -27.79
C ARG A 329 6.47 -17.44 -27.27
N LYS A 330 7.68 -17.59 -27.84
CA LYS A 330 8.90 -16.94 -27.33
C LYS A 330 8.77 -15.41 -27.27
N ASP A 331 8.17 -14.78 -28.28
CA ASP A 331 7.98 -13.31 -28.29
C ASP A 331 7.01 -12.85 -27.19
N GLU A 332 5.98 -13.62 -26.89
CA GLU A 332 5.06 -13.35 -25.77
C GLU A 332 5.77 -13.46 -24.43
N PHE A 333 6.62 -14.48 -24.27
CA PHE A 333 7.45 -14.66 -23.09
C PHE A 333 8.46 -13.53 -22.89
N LEU A 334 9.17 -13.12 -23.95
CA LEU A 334 10.11 -12.00 -23.90
C LEU A 334 9.40 -10.68 -23.57
N ARG A 335 8.17 -10.47 -24.05
CA ARG A 335 7.35 -9.31 -23.64
C ARG A 335 6.99 -9.36 -22.16
N ALA A 336 6.54 -10.51 -21.66
CA ALA A 336 6.24 -10.67 -20.24
C ALA A 336 7.48 -10.46 -19.35
N LEU A 337 8.66 -10.87 -19.82
CA LEU A 337 9.94 -10.59 -19.14
C LEU A 337 10.38 -9.13 -19.24
N ALA A 338 9.97 -8.40 -20.29
CA ALA A 338 10.31 -6.99 -20.46
C ALA A 338 9.66 -6.11 -19.38
N ASP A 339 8.49 -6.51 -18.86
CA ASP A 339 7.84 -5.83 -17.73
C ASP A 339 8.72 -5.82 -16.48
N LEU A 340 9.65 -6.78 -16.32
CA LEU A 340 10.63 -6.81 -15.23
C LEU A 340 11.73 -5.73 -15.37
N LYS A 341 11.89 -5.12 -16.54
CA LYS A 341 12.82 -3.99 -16.78
C LYS A 341 12.17 -2.63 -16.53
N ALA A 342 10.86 -2.58 -16.26
CA ALA A 342 10.18 -1.32 -16.09
C ALA A 342 10.66 -0.60 -14.81
N PRO A 343 10.50 0.73 -14.69
CA PRO A 343 10.75 1.44 -13.44
C PRO A 343 9.96 0.80 -12.29
N LEU A 344 10.43 0.88 -11.04
CA LEU A 344 9.83 0.20 -9.86
C LEU A 344 8.31 0.39 -9.71
N GLY A 345 7.78 1.55 -10.08
CA GLY A 345 6.34 1.85 -10.07
C GLY A 345 5.53 1.26 -11.22
N SER A 346 6.18 0.53 -12.13
CA SER A 346 5.60 -0.11 -13.31
C SER A 346 5.79 -1.64 -13.29
N VAL A 347 6.54 -2.19 -12.33
CA VAL A 347 6.78 -3.63 -12.19
C VAL A 347 5.91 -4.25 -11.09
N GLY A 348 4.93 -5.06 -11.47
CA GLY A 348 4.14 -5.87 -10.53
C GLY A 348 3.17 -5.08 -9.64
N GLN A 349 2.50 -5.80 -8.71
CA GLN A 349 1.71 -5.15 -7.66
C GLN A 349 2.62 -4.76 -6.51
N THR A 350 2.69 -3.46 -6.19
CA THR A 350 3.34 -3.04 -4.93
C THR A 350 2.50 -3.43 -3.74
N MET A 351 3.14 -4.04 -2.74
CA MET A 351 2.48 -4.41 -1.49
C MET A 351 2.19 -3.23 -0.57
N ALA A 352 2.89 -2.11 -0.66
CA ALA A 352 2.52 -0.84 -0.03
C ALA A 352 1.99 0.20 -1.05
N ASN A 353 1.20 1.18 -0.62
CA ASN A 353 0.75 2.27 -1.49
C ASN A 353 1.82 3.37 -1.55
N ILE A 354 2.94 3.05 -2.21
CA ILE A 354 4.10 3.93 -2.34
C ILE A 354 4.01 4.77 -3.61
N ASP A 355 4.25 6.06 -3.47
CA ASP A 355 4.37 6.98 -4.58
C ASP A 355 5.76 6.93 -5.23
N TYR A 356 6.01 5.90 -6.05
CA TYR A 356 7.31 5.72 -6.73
C TYR A 356 7.70 6.88 -7.64
N GLN A 357 6.72 7.67 -8.11
CA GLN A 357 6.99 8.85 -8.94
C GLN A 357 7.62 9.98 -8.14
N LYS A 358 7.68 9.89 -6.81
CA LYS A 358 8.33 10.88 -5.95
C LYS A 358 9.71 10.45 -5.48
N ILE A 359 10.20 9.28 -5.89
CA ILE A 359 11.47 8.72 -5.42
C ILE A 359 12.59 9.07 -6.40
N ASN A 360 13.70 9.61 -5.89
CA ASN A 360 14.84 10.06 -6.68
C ASN A 360 14.46 11.03 -7.82
N VAL A 361 13.47 11.89 -7.56
CA VAL A 361 12.99 12.89 -8.52
C VAL A 361 13.61 14.24 -8.19
N PRO A 362 14.13 14.98 -9.20
CA PRO A 362 14.63 16.33 -9.00
C PRO A 362 13.58 17.24 -8.39
N ILE A 363 13.92 17.86 -7.26
CA ILE A 363 13.11 18.87 -6.60
C ILE A 363 13.45 20.21 -7.25
N PRO A 364 12.45 20.96 -7.77
CA PRO A 364 12.70 22.27 -8.36
C PRO A 364 13.11 23.25 -7.26
N ILE A 365 14.37 23.69 -7.31
CA ILE A 365 14.96 24.62 -6.35
C ILE A 365 15.82 25.66 -7.06
N THR A 366 16.02 26.82 -6.42
CA THR A 366 16.90 27.89 -6.90
C THR A 366 18.38 27.51 -6.75
N THR A 367 19.27 28.25 -7.41
CA THR A 367 20.72 28.08 -7.27
C THR A 367 21.15 28.33 -5.82
N GLU A 368 20.62 29.38 -5.20
CA GLU A 368 20.89 29.76 -3.82
C GLU A 368 20.42 28.69 -2.82
N ALA A 369 19.22 28.12 -3.02
CA ALA A 369 18.72 27.02 -2.20
C ALA A 369 19.62 25.78 -2.34
N LYS A 370 20.09 25.49 -3.56
CA LYS A 370 20.98 24.35 -3.81
C LYS A 370 22.35 24.53 -3.14
N GLU A 371 22.92 25.73 -3.17
CA GLU A 371 24.18 26.03 -2.47
C GLU A 371 24.04 25.84 -0.96
N PHE A 372 22.93 26.31 -0.38
CA PHE A 372 22.61 26.09 1.02
C PHE A 372 22.50 24.59 1.36
N ILE A 373 21.74 23.84 0.57
CA ILE A 373 21.61 22.38 0.75
C ILE A 373 22.97 21.69 0.60
N SER A 374 23.79 22.09 -0.36
CA SER A 374 25.14 21.53 -0.55
C SER A 374 26.03 21.72 0.67
N LYS A 375 25.84 22.82 1.41
CA LYS A 375 26.63 23.16 2.59
C LYS A 375 26.20 22.36 3.83
N TYR A 376 24.90 22.11 4.00
CA TYR A 376 24.34 21.52 5.21
C TYR A 376 23.90 20.07 5.08
N ASN A 377 23.53 19.61 3.89
CA ASN A 377 23.23 18.21 3.60
C ASN A 377 23.52 17.86 2.13
N SER A 378 24.80 17.69 1.81
CA SER A 378 25.26 17.34 0.47
C SER A 378 24.76 15.98 -0.02
N GLY A 379 24.31 15.10 0.88
CA GLY A 379 23.72 13.80 0.55
C GLY A 379 22.41 13.90 -0.24
N LEU A 380 21.74 15.06 -0.21
CA LEU A 380 20.54 15.34 -1.00
C LEU A 380 20.85 15.71 -2.46
N ILE A 381 22.12 15.95 -2.81
CA ILE A 381 22.53 16.34 -4.16
C ILE A 381 22.99 15.11 -4.95
N LYS A 382 22.31 14.83 -6.05
CA LYS A 382 22.71 13.80 -7.03
C LYS A 382 22.68 14.35 -8.43
N GLN A 383 23.71 14.04 -9.21
CA GLN A 383 23.82 14.47 -10.61
C GLN A 383 23.56 15.98 -10.79
N ASN A 384 24.07 16.80 -9.87
CA ASN A 384 23.93 18.25 -9.87
C ASN A 384 22.48 18.77 -9.68
N ALA A 385 21.56 17.94 -9.18
CA ALA A 385 20.22 18.34 -8.76
C ALA A 385 19.98 17.93 -7.29
N VAL A 386 19.11 18.65 -6.57
CA VAL A 386 18.58 18.14 -5.31
C VAL A 386 17.47 17.15 -5.66
N VAL A 387 17.59 15.95 -5.13
CA VAL A 387 16.62 14.87 -5.36
C VAL A 387 15.96 14.50 -4.05
N SER A 388 14.73 14.02 -4.13
CA SER A 388 14.13 13.33 -3.00
C SER A 388 15.00 12.14 -2.58
N PRO A 389 15.02 11.77 -1.28
CA PRO A 389 15.86 10.68 -0.83
C PRO A 389 15.53 9.37 -1.54
N ASP A 390 16.59 8.62 -1.86
CA ASP A 390 16.45 7.33 -2.53
C ASP A 390 15.84 6.30 -1.58
N ILE A 391 15.20 5.29 -2.18
CA ILE A 391 15.04 3.98 -1.54
C ILE A 391 16.44 3.47 -1.18
N ALA A 392 16.63 3.03 0.06
CA ALA A 392 17.93 2.56 0.57
C ALA A 392 18.48 1.38 -0.24
N SER A 393 17.62 0.44 -0.62
CA SER A 393 17.98 -0.62 -1.57
C SER A 393 16.77 -1.28 -2.21
N VAL A 394 16.96 -1.82 -3.41
CA VAL A 394 16.01 -2.75 -4.03
C VAL A 394 16.73 -4.04 -4.38
N LEU A 395 16.11 -5.16 -4.02
CA LEU A 395 16.57 -6.50 -4.32
C LEU A 395 15.53 -7.21 -5.19
N MET A 396 15.93 -7.62 -6.40
CA MET A 396 15.09 -8.45 -7.27
C MET A 396 15.37 -9.93 -7.02
N VAL A 397 14.32 -10.69 -6.73
CA VAL A 397 14.38 -12.13 -6.43
C VAL A 397 13.51 -12.88 -7.42
N THR A 398 14.03 -13.96 -8.01
CA THR A 398 13.26 -14.80 -8.93
C THR A 398 13.17 -16.25 -8.43
N ALA A 399 11.94 -16.73 -8.26
CA ALA A 399 11.61 -18.08 -7.85
C ALA A 399 10.98 -18.85 -9.03
N SER A 400 11.67 -19.91 -9.47
CA SER A 400 11.25 -20.76 -10.60
C SER A 400 12.00 -22.09 -10.56
N MET A 401 11.49 -23.09 -11.30
CA MET A 401 12.25 -24.28 -11.68
C MET A 401 13.39 -23.92 -12.64
N GLN A 402 14.51 -24.64 -12.57
CA GLN A 402 15.71 -24.40 -13.38
C GLN A 402 15.42 -24.51 -14.89
N ASP A 403 14.64 -25.51 -15.29
CA ASP A 403 14.24 -25.77 -16.69
C ASP A 403 13.42 -24.64 -17.31
N ASN A 404 12.93 -23.68 -16.52
CA ASN A 404 12.18 -22.53 -17.04
C ASN A 404 13.09 -21.36 -17.43
N ILE A 405 14.39 -21.46 -17.16
CA ILE A 405 15.29 -20.31 -17.24
C ILE A 405 16.37 -20.53 -18.29
N ASN A 406 16.31 -19.73 -19.35
CA ASN A 406 17.38 -19.55 -20.31
C ASN A 406 18.03 -18.18 -20.09
N VAL A 407 19.26 -18.15 -19.58
CA VAL A 407 20.02 -16.93 -19.24
C VAL A 407 20.07 -15.89 -20.36
N ASN A 408 20.07 -16.31 -21.63
CA ASN A 408 20.14 -15.41 -22.78
C ASN A 408 18.84 -14.62 -23.03
N ASP A 409 17.70 -15.13 -22.53
CA ASP A 409 16.39 -14.54 -22.75
C ASP A 409 15.99 -13.55 -21.63
N PHE A 410 16.79 -13.45 -20.56
CA PHE A 410 16.48 -12.61 -19.41
C PHE A 410 17.20 -11.25 -19.41
N PRO A 411 16.59 -10.23 -18.79
CA PRO A 411 17.13 -8.86 -18.72
C PRO A 411 18.55 -8.71 -18.22
N ASN A 412 18.93 -9.51 -17.21
CA ASN A 412 20.21 -9.44 -16.52
C ASN A 412 20.82 -10.86 -16.45
N PRO A 413 21.51 -11.28 -17.52
CA PRO A 413 22.02 -12.64 -17.67
C PRO A 413 22.94 -13.08 -16.51
N GLU A 414 23.78 -12.18 -16.02
CA GLU A 414 24.81 -12.51 -15.03
C GLU A 414 24.23 -12.77 -13.63
N THR A 415 23.30 -11.91 -13.18
CA THR A 415 22.61 -12.06 -11.88
C THR A 415 21.75 -13.32 -11.85
N LEU A 416 21.06 -13.63 -12.95
CA LEU A 416 20.20 -14.80 -13.04
C LEU A 416 21.02 -16.11 -13.13
N LYS A 417 22.10 -16.11 -13.90
CA LYS A 417 23.05 -17.24 -14.01
C LYS A 417 23.64 -17.60 -12.65
N GLN A 418 24.12 -16.61 -11.90
CA GLN A 418 24.71 -16.83 -10.56
C GLN A 418 23.66 -17.28 -9.53
N ALA A 419 22.45 -16.71 -9.56
CA ALA A 419 21.33 -17.11 -8.68
C ALA A 419 20.80 -18.53 -8.96
N LEU A 420 21.09 -19.10 -10.14
CA LEU A 420 20.70 -20.46 -10.51
C LEU A 420 21.84 -21.45 -10.31
N GLU A 421 23.08 -21.05 -10.61
CA GLU A 421 24.26 -21.85 -10.33
C GLU A 421 24.39 -22.15 -8.83
N SER A 422 24.05 -21.19 -7.96
CA SER A 422 24.00 -21.40 -6.51
C SER A 422 22.97 -22.46 -6.09
N LYS A 423 21.79 -22.50 -6.73
CA LYS A 423 20.74 -23.51 -6.49
C LYS A 423 21.17 -24.91 -6.95
N THR A 424 22.02 -25.02 -7.97
CA THR A 424 22.50 -26.31 -8.50
C THR A 424 23.66 -26.94 -7.72
N ARG A 425 24.41 -26.16 -6.93
CA ARG A 425 25.63 -26.63 -6.26
C ARG A 425 25.40 -27.31 -4.90
N ASN A 426 24.17 -27.38 -4.38
CA ASN A 426 23.91 -27.92 -3.06
C ASN A 426 22.64 -28.81 -2.97
N PRO A 427 22.78 -30.15 -3.00
CA PRO A 427 21.67 -31.11 -3.02
C PRO A 427 20.91 -31.28 -1.69
N ASP A 428 21.44 -30.78 -0.56
CA ASP A 428 20.80 -30.91 0.77
C ASP A 428 19.74 -29.84 1.06
N ALA A 429 19.59 -28.84 0.19
CA ALA A 429 18.45 -27.93 0.22
C ALA A 429 17.19 -28.72 -0.19
N LYS A 430 16.24 -28.89 0.73
CA LYS A 430 14.97 -29.58 0.41
C LYS A 430 14.29 -28.87 -0.75
N MET A 431 14.40 -29.44 -1.95
CA MET A 431 13.68 -29.11 -3.19
C MET A 431 12.14 -29.27 -3.07
N GLY A 432 11.57 -29.14 -1.87
CA GLY A 432 10.15 -29.41 -1.61
C GLY A 432 9.20 -28.46 -2.35
N TYR A 433 9.68 -27.30 -2.79
CA TYR A 433 8.83 -26.24 -3.37
C TYR A 433 9.20 -25.77 -4.77
N ILE A 434 10.40 -26.07 -5.29
CA ILE A 434 10.77 -25.70 -6.67
C ILE A 434 9.92 -26.48 -7.70
N ASN A 435 9.54 -27.73 -7.37
CA ASN A 435 8.67 -28.54 -8.22
C ASN A 435 7.27 -27.94 -8.41
N SER A 436 6.73 -27.19 -7.44
CA SER A 436 5.43 -26.51 -7.62
C SER A 436 5.52 -25.30 -8.57
N LYS A 437 6.73 -24.78 -8.82
CA LYS A 437 7.04 -23.71 -9.79
C LYS A 437 7.38 -24.23 -11.19
N ARG A 438 7.08 -25.50 -11.47
CA ARG A 438 7.31 -26.15 -12.78
C ARG A 438 6.73 -25.36 -13.96
N PHE A 439 5.58 -24.73 -13.78
CA PHE A 439 4.87 -23.98 -14.82
C PHE A 439 4.86 -22.46 -14.59
N SER A 440 5.72 -21.95 -13.72
CA SER A 440 5.70 -20.54 -13.35
C SER A 440 7.08 -19.98 -13.01
N ILE A 441 7.20 -18.67 -13.18
CA ILE A 441 8.28 -17.83 -12.69
C ILE A 441 7.62 -16.74 -11.83
N SER A 442 8.05 -16.61 -10.58
CA SER A 442 7.64 -15.52 -9.70
C SER A 442 8.81 -14.58 -9.48
N THR A 443 8.60 -13.29 -9.68
CA THR A 443 9.58 -12.26 -9.39
C THR A 443 9.10 -11.35 -8.27
N TYR A 444 9.98 -11.08 -7.32
CA TYR A 444 9.77 -10.16 -6.22
C TYR A 444 10.77 -9.02 -6.28
N HIS A 445 10.33 -7.80 -6.05
CA HIS A 445 11.22 -6.67 -5.80
C HIS A 445 11.07 -6.28 -4.34
N ILE A 446 12.03 -6.68 -3.50
CA ILE A 446 12.07 -6.33 -2.08
C ILE A 446 12.69 -4.95 -1.96
N ILE A 447 11.99 -4.04 -1.31
CA ILE A 447 12.29 -2.61 -1.26
C ILE A 447 12.54 -2.25 0.19
N ASN A 448 13.73 -1.74 0.49
CA ASN A 448 14.11 -1.23 1.81
C ASN A 448 14.26 0.30 1.76
N GLY A 449 13.87 0.99 2.82
CA GLY A 449 13.77 2.46 2.82
C GLY A 449 12.34 2.93 2.56
N VAL A 450 11.33 2.16 2.98
CA VAL A 450 9.97 2.66 3.07
C VAL A 450 9.89 3.51 4.32
N TYR A 451 9.91 4.82 4.10
CA TYR A 451 10.00 5.82 5.13
C TYR A 451 8.62 6.32 5.57
N ILE A 452 8.48 6.61 6.86
CA ILE A 452 7.25 7.15 7.45
C ILE A 452 7.30 8.67 7.67
N TRP A 453 7.81 9.40 6.69
CA TRP A 453 7.95 10.85 6.75
C TRP A 453 7.74 11.51 5.38
N ARG A 454 7.60 12.84 5.42
CA ARG A 454 7.39 13.71 4.26
C ARG A 454 8.68 14.41 3.89
N ILE A 455 8.97 14.52 2.59
CA ILE A 455 10.18 15.22 2.07
C ILE A 455 10.22 16.69 2.50
N SER A 456 9.04 17.27 2.67
CA SER A 456 8.77 18.63 3.11
C SER A 456 7.41 18.63 3.81
N LYS A 457 7.16 19.57 4.72
CA LYS A 457 5.90 19.67 5.48
C LYS A 457 4.68 19.78 4.55
N ASN A 458 4.87 20.39 3.38
CA ASN A 458 3.84 20.64 2.36
C ASN A 458 3.74 19.53 1.32
N THR A 459 4.59 18.50 1.39
CA THR A 459 4.54 17.37 0.46
C THR A 459 3.78 16.19 1.07
N PRO A 460 2.98 15.46 0.29
CA PRO A 460 2.39 14.22 0.79
C PRO A 460 3.48 13.19 1.09
N PRO A 461 3.30 12.34 2.10
CA PRO A 461 4.25 11.27 2.41
C PRO A 461 4.43 10.31 1.23
N ILE A 462 5.61 9.67 1.16
CA ILE A 462 5.92 8.67 0.12
C ILE A 462 5.00 7.45 0.27
N LEU A 463 4.76 7.00 1.51
CA LEU A 463 3.72 6.04 1.84
C LEU A 463 2.39 6.78 1.95
N ARG A 464 1.54 6.67 0.94
CA ARG A 464 0.31 7.47 0.81
C ARG A 464 -0.68 7.21 1.95
N ASP A 465 -0.71 5.98 2.47
CA ASP A 465 -1.56 5.57 3.59
C ASP A 465 -1.39 6.49 4.81
N LEU A 466 -0.17 7.02 5.03
CA LEU A 466 0.11 7.87 6.19
C LEU A 466 -0.73 9.14 6.24
N THR A 467 -1.25 9.61 5.11
CA THR A 467 -2.05 10.84 5.05
C THR A 467 -3.29 10.72 5.94
N TYR A 468 -4.15 9.74 5.67
CA TYR A 468 -5.38 9.54 6.44
C TYR A 468 -5.10 8.93 7.82
N LEU A 469 -4.04 8.13 7.96
CA LEU A 469 -3.63 7.56 9.24
C LEU A 469 -3.21 8.64 10.25
N ILE A 470 -2.43 9.63 9.82
CA ILE A 470 -2.03 10.79 10.64
C ILE A 470 -3.24 11.66 10.96
N GLU A 471 -4.07 11.97 9.96
CA GLU A 471 -5.25 12.82 10.12
C GLU A 471 -6.21 12.28 11.19
N ASP A 472 -6.55 11.00 11.15
CA ASP A 472 -7.45 10.40 12.12
C ASP A 472 -6.80 10.25 13.51
N TYR A 473 -5.50 9.97 13.57
CA TYR A 473 -4.78 9.94 14.85
C TYR A 473 -4.77 11.30 15.54
N GLU A 474 -4.44 12.38 14.82
CA GLU A 474 -4.43 13.73 15.38
C GLU A 474 -5.85 14.20 15.74
N ALA A 475 -6.87 13.79 14.98
CA ALA A 475 -8.26 14.05 15.36
C ALA A 475 -8.60 13.41 16.71
N VAL A 476 -8.29 12.11 16.92
CA VAL A 476 -8.53 11.43 18.20
C VAL A 476 -7.70 12.01 19.33
N LYS A 477 -6.43 12.34 19.09
CA LYS A 477 -5.56 12.98 20.08
C LYS A 477 -6.13 14.31 20.58
N ASN A 478 -6.71 15.11 19.69
CA ASN A 478 -7.27 16.43 20.03
C ASN A 478 -8.68 16.36 20.61
N GLU A 479 -9.52 15.44 20.14
CA GLU A 479 -10.93 15.32 20.56
C GLU A 479 -11.10 14.44 21.81
N ASN A 480 -10.34 13.35 21.91
CA ASN A 480 -10.46 12.33 22.95
C ASN A 480 -9.11 11.69 23.30
N PHE A 481 -8.20 12.49 23.84
CA PHE A 481 -6.83 12.06 24.18
C PHE A 481 -6.78 10.75 25.00
N GLY A 482 -7.72 10.52 25.93
CA GLY A 482 -7.77 9.30 26.75
C GLY A 482 -8.02 8.02 25.95
N GLU A 483 -8.57 8.12 24.75
CA GLU A 483 -8.79 6.98 23.84
C GLU A 483 -7.47 6.37 23.35
N LEU A 484 -6.39 7.16 23.31
CA LEU A 484 -5.04 6.70 22.95
C LEU A 484 -4.53 5.54 23.81
N ILE A 485 -5.09 5.35 25.01
CA ILE A 485 -4.77 4.23 25.90
C ILE A 485 -5.11 2.87 25.28
N TYR A 486 -6.06 2.82 24.35
CA TYR A 486 -6.43 1.57 23.69
C TYR A 486 -5.58 1.29 22.44
N HIS A 487 -4.79 2.26 21.98
CA HIS A 487 -4.03 2.19 20.73
C HIS A 487 -2.52 1.98 20.97
N HIS A 488 -1.98 2.46 22.10
CA HIS A 488 -0.56 2.41 22.43
C HIS A 488 -0.21 1.35 23.48
N THR A 489 -0.16 0.07 23.10
CA THR A 489 -0.18 -1.04 24.08
C THR A 489 1.15 -1.76 24.29
N LEU A 490 2.17 -1.50 23.46
CA LEU A 490 3.41 -2.30 23.42
C LEU A 490 4.14 -2.42 24.77
N PHE A 491 4.12 -1.37 25.60
CA PHE A 491 4.91 -1.28 26.83
C PHE A 491 4.11 -1.38 28.13
N TYR A 492 2.79 -1.60 28.07
CA TYR A 492 1.96 -1.63 29.28
C TYR A 492 2.31 -2.74 30.27
N ASN A 493 2.81 -3.87 29.76
CA ASN A 493 3.22 -5.00 30.57
C ASN A 493 4.72 -5.00 30.90
N ASP A 494 5.47 -4.02 30.41
CA ASP A 494 6.91 -3.87 30.66
C ASP A 494 7.32 -2.38 30.78
N PRO A 495 6.82 -1.67 31.80
CA PRO A 495 7.11 -0.25 32.00
C PRO A 495 8.58 0.01 32.34
N GLN A 496 9.30 -0.97 32.91
CA GLN A 496 10.73 -0.85 33.21
C GLN A 496 11.57 -0.71 31.94
N THR A 497 11.27 -1.51 30.91
CA THR A 497 11.94 -1.39 29.62
C THR A 497 11.63 -0.04 28.96
N PHE A 498 10.38 0.44 29.04
CA PHE A 498 10.04 1.75 28.48
C PHE A 498 10.73 2.91 29.20
N GLU A 499 10.78 2.91 30.53
CA GLU A 499 11.54 3.90 31.32
C GLU A 499 13.01 3.90 30.93
N ALA A 500 13.63 2.72 30.81
CA ALA A 500 15.03 2.60 30.41
C ALA A 500 15.31 3.16 29.00
N LEU A 501 14.35 3.05 28.07
CA LEU A 501 14.50 3.49 26.67
C LEU A 501 14.22 4.97 26.46
N THR A 502 13.25 5.50 27.19
CA THR A 502 12.73 6.86 26.98
C THR A 502 13.27 7.85 28.02
N GLY A 503 13.76 7.36 29.16
CA GLY A 503 14.09 8.16 30.33
C GLY A 503 12.85 8.61 31.12
N GLU A 504 11.64 8.21 30.71
CA GLU A 504 10.40 8.54 31.41
C GLU A 504 10.27 7.72 32.69
N GLN A 505 10.23 8.38 33.84
CA GLN A 505 10.09 7.72 35.14
C GLN A 505 8.69 7.11 35.31
N ILE A 506 8.55 5.80 35.06
CA ILE A 506 7.24 5.12 35.04
C ILE A 506 7.19 3.77 35.78
N ALA A 507 8.31 3.12 36.06
CA ALA A 507 8.41 1.80 36.67
C ALA A 507 7.82 1.73 38.08
N ASN A 508 7.81 2.86 38.80
CA ASN A 508 7.27 2.98 40.16
C ASN A 508 5.81 3.48 40.20
N LEU A 509 5.17 3.70 39.05
CA LEU A 509 3.80 4.18 38.96
C LEU A 509 2.79 3.02 39.03
N SER A 510 1.55 3.31 39.45
CA SER A 510 0.47 2.34 39.28
C SER A 510 0.21 2.06 37.79
N PRO A 511 -0.33 0.88 37.41
CA PRO A 511 -0.53 0.53 36.00
C PRO A 511 -1.29 1.59 35.19
N ASN A 512 -2.31 2.22 35.78
CA ASN A 512 -3.06 3.28 35.12
C ASN A 512 -2.21 4.55 34.93
N GLN A 513 -1.44 4.96 35.94
CA GLN A 513 -0.56 6.12 35.84
C GLN A 513 0.59 5.89 34.85
N ALA A 514 1.14 4.68 34.83
CA ALA A 514 2.14 4.28 33.85
C ALA A 514 1.56 4.32 32.43
N ALA A 515 0.35 3.78 32.22
CA ALA A 515 -0.32 3.82 30.91
C ALA A 515 -0.59 5.27 30.46
N TRP A 516 -1.04 6.15 31.36
CA TRP A 516 -1.19 7.59 31.08
C TRP A 516 0.13 8.24 30.66
N ARG A 517 1.22 7.95 31.37
CA ARG A 517 2.53 8.52 31.02
C ARG A 517 3.08 8.01 29.69
N ILE A 518 2.83 6.73 29.39
CA ILE A 518 3.19 6.12 28.10
C ILE A 518 2.41 6.78 26.96
N ILE A 519 1.11 7.05 27.10
CA ILE A 519 0.34 7.73 26.03
C ILE A 519 0.74 9.19 25.87
N GLU A 520 1.10 9.89 26.94
CA GLU A 520 1.66 11.25 26.86
C GLU A 520 2.94 11.28 26.04
N PHE A 521 3.85 10.33 26.29
CA PHE A 521 5.05 10.19 25.48
C PHE A 521 4.70 9.93 24.01
N TRP A 522 3.86 8.93 23.72
CA TRP A 522 3.55 8.58 22.33
C TRP A 522 2.80 9.67 21.57
N ALA A 523 1.87 10.36 22.22
CA ALA A 523 1.13 11.46 21.62
C ALA A 523 2.04 12.62 21.19
N ASN A 524 3.15 12.81 21.92
CA ASN A 524 4.17 13.83 21.65
C ASN A 524 5.31 13.34 20.76
N TYR A 525 5.55 12.02 20.70
CA TYR A 525 6.53 11.43 19.82
C TYR A 525 6.12 11.61 18.36
N ASN A 526 6.87 12.39 17.60
CA ASN A 526 6.69 12.54 16.16
C ASN A 526 7.85 11.87 15.41
N PRO A 527 7.62 10.75 14.70
CA PRO A 527 8.69 10.05 13.98
C PRO A 527 9.29 10.86 12.83
N GLU A 528 8.59 11.89 12.32
CA GLU A 528 9.14 12.77 11.27
C GLU A 528 10.30 13.65 11.78
N ILE A 529 10.36 13.94 13.09
CA ILE A 529 11.42 14.74 13.71
C ILE A 529 12.81 14.16 13.42
N GLU A 530 12.90 12.85 13.29
CA GLU A 530 14.16 12.15 13.06
C GLU A 530 14.81 12.48 11.71
N TYR A 531 14.00 12.90 10.76
CA TYR A 531 14.39 13.19 9.38
C TYR A 531 14.46 14.70 9.12
N ILE A 532 14.52 15.52 10.18
CA ILE A 532 14.60 16.98 10.09
C ILE A 532 15.85 17.49 9.37
N ASN A 533 16.93 16.70 9.36
CA ASN A 533 18.11 17.00 8.55
C ASN A 533 17.82 16.92 7.03
N ILE A 534 16.73 16.29 6.62
CA ILE A 534 16.25 16.23 5.23
C ILE A 534 15.21 17.33 5.02
N TRP A 535 14.02 17.17 5.61
CA TRP A 535 12.90 18.07 5.34
C TRP A 535 13.13 19.47 5.90
N GLY A 536 13.75 19.58 7.07
CA GLY A 536 14.09 20.87 7.67
C GLY A 536 15.11 21.62 6.84
N ILE A 537 16.16 20.95 6.34
CA ILE A 537 17.17 21.61 5.47
C ILE A 537 16.56 22.07 4.14
N ILE A 538 15.66 21.28 3.53
CA ILE A 538 14.97 21.67 2.29
C ILE A 538 14.10 22.92 2.52
N GLU A 539 13.31 22.95 3.60
CA GLU A 539 12.46 24.10 3.94
C GLU A 539 13.29 25.35 4.29
N LEU A 540 14.38 25.19 5.07
CA LEU A 540 15.32 26.27 5.39
C LEU A 540 16.02 26.82 4.13
N ALA A 541 16.32 25.96 3.14
CA ALA A 541 16.92 26.39 1.89
C ALA A 541 16.01 27.33 1.08
N GLY A 542 14.69 27.10 1.11
CA GLY A 542 13.70 28.01 0.53
C GLY A 542 13.73 29.38 1.21
N VAL A 543 13.70 29.39 2.54
CA VAL A 543 13.80 30.63 3.35
C VAL A 543 15.11 31.37 3.08
N TYR A 544 16.23 30.65 3.03
CA TYR A 544 17.54 31.22 2.72
C TYR A 544 17.56 31.85 1.32
N SER A 545 17.03 31.16 0.32
CA SER A 545 16.95 31.67 -1.05
C SER A 545 16.18 33.00 -1.10
N ASP A 546 15.02 33.08 -0.44
CA ASP A 546 14.21 34.29 -0.43
C ASP A 546 14.95 35.47 0.24
N LEU A 547 15.58 35.23 1.38
CA LEU A 547 16.40 36.23 2.06
C LEU A 547 17.61 36.66 1.22
N LYS A 548 18.24 35.72 0.50
CA LYS A 548 19.38 36.01 -0.38
C LYS A 548 18.99 36.91 -1.54
N ILE A 549 17.82 36.69 -2.14
CA ILE A 549 17.25 37.56 -3.18
C ILE A 549 17.07 38.98 -2.64
N ILE A 550 16.48 39.13 -1.45
CA ILE A 550 16.31 40.44 -0.79
C ILE A 550 17.67 41.11 -0.59
N ASN A 551 18.63 40.39 0.02
CA ASN A 551 19.97 40.90 0.28
C ASN A 551 20.66 41.39 -1.01
N ASN A 552 20.64 40.57 -2.05
CA ASN A 552 21.29 40.88 -3.32
C ASN A 552 20.62 42.07 -4.01
N ASN A 553 19.29 42.21 -3.93
CA ASN A 553 18.59 43.35 -4.51
C ASN A 553 18.94 44.66 -3.78
N ILE A 554 19.09 44.62 -2.45
CA ILE A 554 19.56 45.76 -1.65
C ILE A 554 20.98 46.14 -2.08
N ASP A 555 21.91 45.19 -2.12
CA ASP A 555 23.31 45.45 -2.51
C ASP A 555 23.40 46.09 -3.90
N ASN A 556 22.71 45.51 -4.88
CA ASN A 556 22.68 46.03 -6.24
C ASN A 556 22.08 47.44 -6.31
N LEU A 557 21.01 47.72 -5.56
CA LEU A 557 20.39 49.04 -5.56
C LEU A 557 21.30 50.09 -4.91
N MET A 558 21.94 49.76 -3.78
CA MET A 558 22.89 50.65 -3.11
C MET A 558 24.06 51.02 -4.04
N GLU A 559 24.65 50.02 -4.72
CA GLU A 559 25.74 50.24 -5.67
C GLU A 559 25.30 51.10 -6.87
N LEU A 560 24.11 50.83 -7.42
CA LEU A 560 23.57 51.59 -8.55
C LEU A 560 23.25 53.04 -8.18
N LEU A 561 22.68 53.30 -6.99
CA LEU A 561 22.40 54.66 -6.52
C LEU A 561 23.69 55.44 -6.27
N ASP A 562 24.67 54.85 -5.58
CA ASP A 562 25.95 55.50 -5.32
C ASP A 562 26.73 55.76 -6.63
N GLY A 563 26.72 54.79 -7.55
CA GLY A 563 27.30 54.93 -8.89
C GLY A 563 26.61 55.99 -9.75
N ALA A 564 25.28 56.07 -9.68
CA ALA A 564 24.48 57.09 -10.37
C ALA A 564 24.83 58.49 -9.87
N ILE A 565 24.88 58.69 -8.55
CA ILE A 565 25.21 59.98 -7.92
C ILE A 565 26.63 60.41 -8.30
N LYS A 566 27.61 59.51 -8.17
CA LYS A 566 29.01 59.79 -8.57
C LYS A 566 29.16 60.12 -10.05
N SER A 567 28.39 59.46 -10.92
CA SER A 567 28.39 59.73 -12.36
C SER A 567 27.85 61.11 -12.67
N LEU A 568 26.72 61.49 -12.04
CA LEU A 568 26.14 62.83 -12.16
C LEU A 568 27.07 63.91 -11.62
N GLN A 569 27.75 63.67 -10.49
CA GLN A 569 28.79 64.56 -9.95
C GLN A 569 29.96 64.79 -10.92
N ARG A 570 30.26 63.82 -11.79
CA ARG A 570 31.29 63.93 -12.83
C ARG A 570 30.77 64.50 -14.15
N GLY A 571 29.49 64.88 -14.22
CA GLY A 571 28.84 65.40 -15.43
C GLY A 571 28.42 64.31 -16.44
N VAL A 572 28.43 63.04 -16.05
CA VAL A 572 27.96 61.93 -16.92
C VAL A 572 26.44 61.81 -16.80
N THR A 573 25.75 61.87 -17.94
CA THR A 573 24.27 61.92 -18.00
C THR A 573 23.60 60.58 -18.29
N ASN A 574 24.37 59.56 -18.69
CA ASN A 574 23.85 58.23 -19.01
C ASN A 574 23.70 57.36 -17.75
N VAL A 575 22.74 57.72 -16.89
CA VAL A 575 22.40 56.96 -15.68
C VAL A 575 21.25 56.00 -15.97
N ASP A 576 21.42 54.73 -15.60
CA ASP A 576 20.39 53.70 -15.80
C ASP A 576 19.31 53.73 -14.71
N VAL A 577 18.46 54.77 -14.77
CA VAL A 577 17.33 54.96 -13.84
C VAL A 577 16.32 53.82 -13.95
N VAL A 578 16.23 53.16 -15.10
CA VAL A 578 15.34 51.99 -15.32
C VAL A 578 15.81 50.81 -14.49
N LYS A 579 17.12 50.54 -14.46
CA LYS A 579 17.70 49.47 -13.64
C LYS A 579 17.60 49.78 -12.14
N VAL A 580 17.79 51.03 -11.72
CA VAL A 580 17.52 51.47 -10.34
C VAL A 580 16.07 51.17 -9.95
N LYS A 581 15.11 51.57 -10.81
CA LYS A 581 13.69 51.31 -10.57
C LYS A 581 13.39 49.82 -10.48
N LYS A 582 13.98 48.99 -11.35
CA LYS A 582 13.78 47.52 -11.33
C LYS A 582 14.14 46.91 -9.97
N TYR A 583 15.29 47.28 -9.38
CA TYR A 583 15.70 46.75 -8.08
C TYR A 583 14.87 47.35 -6.93
N LEU A 584 14.48 48.62 -7.02
CA LEU A 584 13.55 49.23 -6.07
C LEU A 584 12.19 48.52 -6.08
N ASP A 585 11.62 48.26 -7.25
CA ASP A 585 10.37 47.52 -7.42
C ASP A 585 10.51 46.08 -6.84
N ALA A 586 11.67 45.44 -7.02
CA ALA A 586 11.96 44.13 -6.42
C ALA A 586 12.01 44.17 -4.88
N ILE A 587 12.64 45.19 -4.27
CA ILE A 587 12.68 45.36 -2.81
C ILE A 587 11.30 45.72 -2.26
N THR A 588 10.56 46.58 -2.94
CA THR A 588 9.23 47.02 -2.50
C THR A 588 8.17 45.94 -2.58
N SER A 589 8.31 45.03 -3.54
CA SER A 589 7.47 43.84 -3.66
C SER A 589 7.94 42.65 -2.83
N ALA A 590 9.15 42.70 -2.25
CA ALA A 590 9.69 41.61 -1.47
C ALA A 590 8.86 41.35 -0.21
N LYS A 591 8.64 40.07 0.07
CA LYS A 591 7.99 39.60 1.30
C LYS A 591 9.01 38.82 2.12
N VAL A 592 9.12 39.16 3.40
CA VAL A 592 9.89 38.35 4.34
C VAL A 592 9.24 36.97 4.44
N PRO A 593 10.02 35.87 4.39
CA PRO A 593 9.48 34.53 4.56
C PRO A 593 8.72 34.38 5.89
N SER A 594 7.70 33.51 5.92
CA SER A 594 6.99 33.21 7.17
C SER A 594 7.94 32.56 8.18
N SER A 595 7.97 33.10 9.41
CA SER A 595 8.76 32.52 10.49
C SER A 595 8.12 31.29 11.13
N GLU A 596 6.84 31.01 10.87
CA GLU A 596 6.14 29.86 11.47
C GLU A 596 6.83 28.53 11.13
N ASN A 597 7.27 28.38 9.88
CA ASN A 597 7.97 27.17 9.44
C ASN A 597 9.37 27.07 10.08
N VAL A 598 10.10 28.17 10.17
CA VAL A 598 11.44 28.20 10.78
C VAL A 598 11.35 27.91 12.27
N LYS A 599 10.36 28.49 12.96
CA LYS A 599 10.07 28.23 14.38
C LYS A 599 9.69 26.77 14.62
N ALA A 600 8.85 26.19 13.76
CA ALA A 600 8.50 24.78 13.85
C ALA A 600 9.73 23.87 13.66
N ILE A 601 10.65 24.22 12.74
CA ILE A 601 11.90 23.49 12.54
C ILE A 601 12.81 23.64 13.76
N TYR A 602 12.95 24.85 14.32
CA TYR A 602 13.74 25.09 15.52
C TYR A 602 13.23 24.29 16.73
N GLU A 603 11.93 24.32 17.01
CA GLU A 603 11.33 23.55 18.12
C GLU A 603 11.46 22.03 17.90
N ALA A 604 11.28 21.55 16.67
CA ALA A 604 11.52 20.15 16.36
C ALA A 604 13.00 19.76 16.51
N ASN A 605 13.94 20.66 16.15
CA ASN A 605 15.37 20.39 16.27
C ASN A 605 15.89 20.45 17.71
N LYS A 606 15.20 21.14 18.64
CA LYS A 606 15.50 21.02 20.09
C LYS A 606 15.42 19.57 20.57
N ILE A 607 14.51 18.80 19.98
CA ILE A 607 14.30 17.38 20.28
C ILE A 607 15.27 16.52 19.46
N ALA A 608 15.36 16.75 18.14
CA ALA A 608 16.19 15.94 17.24
C ALA A 608 17.71 16.11 17.44
N ASN A 609 18.10 17.29 17.91
CA ASN A 609 19.47 17.74 18.13
C ASN A 609 20.42 17.48 16.93
N LYS A 610 20.04 17.95 15.73
CA LYS A 610 20.86 17.82 14.51
C LYS A 610 21.71 19.07 14.29
N ASP A 611 23.02 18.89 14.22
CA ASP A 611 24.01 19.97 14.05
C ASP A 611 23.89 20.67 12.69
N GLU A 612 23.57 19.94 11.62
CA GLU A 612 23.34 20.50 10.28
C GLU A 612 22.20 21.52 10.31
N VAL A 613 21.11 21.20 11.00
CA VAL A 613 19.93 22.06 11.12
C VAL A 613 20.23 23.28 11.99
N ASN A 614 20.93 23.11 13.12
CA ASN A 614 21.37 24.22 13.97
C ASN A 614 22.25 25.23 13.20
N ARG A 615 23.19 24.73 12.38
CA ARG A 615 24.04 25.59 11.55
C ARG A 615 23.23 26.29 10.44
N GLY A 616 22.27 25.60 9.83
CA GLY A 616 21.38 26.20 8.83
C GLY A 616 20.51 27.31 9.41
N LEU A 617 19.91 27.08 10.59
CA LEU A 617 19.15 28.09 11.33
C LEU A 617 20.00 29.31 11.67
N LYS A 618 21.25 29.09 12.14
CA LYS A 618 22.20 30.16 12.42
C LYS A 618 22.52 30.98 11.17
N GLU A 619 22.76 30.36 10.01
CA GLU A 619 23.04 31.12 8.79
C GLU A 619 21.84 31.95 8.32
N ILE A 620 20.60 31.47 8.52
CA ILE A 620 19.40 32.27 8.26
C ILE A 620 19.32 33.47 9.20
N ALA A 621 19.61 33.28 10.49
CA ALA A 621 19.66 34.38 11.46
C ALA A 621 20.76 35.39 11.10
N ASP A 622 21.97 34.93 10.79
CA ASP A 622 23.11 35.78 10.41
C ASP A 622 22.81 36.57 9.12
N LEU A 623 22.19 35.95 8.11
CA LEU A 623 21.79 36.63 6.88
C LEU A 623 20.69 37.67 7.15
N SER A 624 19.73 37.35 8.02
CA SER A 624 18.67 38.29 8.40
C SER A 624 19.24 39.52 9.13
N LEU A 625 20.19 39.32 10.05
CA LEU A 625 20.90 40.41 10.72
C LEU A 625 21.73 41.26 9.75
N GLN A 626 22.36 40.65 8.76
CA GLN A 626 23.08 41.39 7.70
C GLN A 626 22.13 42.28 6.88
N ILE A 627 20.95 41.76 6.50
CA ILE A 627 19.94 42.54 5.79
C ILE A 627 19.44 43.70 6.67
N LEU A 628 19.12 43.44 7.94
CA LEU A 628 18.72 44.48 8.90
C LEU A 628 19.77 45.59 9.01
N SER A 629 21.05 45.23 9.14
CA SER A 629 22.15 46.19 9.18
C SER A 629 22.20 47.07 7.93
N LYS A 630 21.97 46.50 6.75
CA LYS A 630 21.95 47.25 5.48
C LYS A 630 20.77 48.20 5.37
N LEU A 631 19.59 47.74 5.79
CA LEU A 631 18.38 48.57 5.81
C LEU A 631 18.54 49.74 6.79
N GLU A 632 19.16 49.51 7.94
CA GLU A 632 19.45 50.57 8.91
C GLU A 632 20.53 51.54 8.40
N ASP A 633 21.57 51.04 7.72
CA ASP A 633 22.56 51.88 7.04
C ASP A 633 21.90 52.77 5.97
N ILE A 634 20.94 52.24 5.19
CA ILE A 634 20.15 53.03 4.24
C ILE A 634 19.39 54.14 4.96
N LYS A 635 18.77 53.85 6.11
CA LYS A 635 18.00 54.85 6.84
C LYS A 635 18.86 55.93 7.47
N VAL A 636 19.92 55.53 8.19
CA VAL A 636 20.67 56.44 9.06
C VAL A 636 21.82 57.12 8.34
N ARG A 637 22.48 56.43 7.39
CA ARG A 637 23.73 56.89 6.80
C ARG A 637 23.60 57.29 5.33
N TYR A 638 22.96 56.48 4.51
CA TYR A 638 23.01 56.65 3.06
C TYR A 638 21.82 57.42 2.49
N GLY A 639 20.60 57.14 2.92
CA GLY A 639 19.37 57.66 2.33
C GLY A 639 19.31 59.18 2.31
N GLN A 640 19.42 59.81 3.49
CA GLN A 640 19.42 61.27 3.59
C GLN A 640 20.61 61.89 2.86
N LYS A 641 21.79 61.28 2.99
CA LYS A 641 23.00 61.75 2.29
C LYS A 641 22.82 61.75 0.77
N TRP A 642 22.27 60.68 0.21
CA TRP A 642 21.99 60.58 -1.23
C TRP A 642 20.98 61.64 -1.68
N ILE A 643 19.93 61.89 -0.90
CA ILE A 643 18.96 62.96 -1.16
C ILE A 643 19.64 64.33 -1.14
N ASP A 644 20.49 64.60 -0.16
CA ASP A 644 21.22 65.87 -0.04
C ASP A 644 22.18 66.08 -1.22
N ASP A 645 22.95 65.05 -1.59
CA ASP A 645 23.86 65.06 -2.73
C ASP A 645 23.10 65.31 -4.05
N LEU A 646 21.96 64.63 -4.25
CA LEU A 646 21.09 64.82 -5.41
C LEU A 646 20.46 66.22 -5.43
N ASN A 647 19.99 66.75 -4.29
CA ASN A 647 19.44 68.10 -4.19
C ASN A 647 20.47 69.18 -4.48
N LYS A 648 21.73 68.97 -4.07
CA LYS A 648 22.85 69.86 -4.40
C LYS A 648 23.09 69.88 -5.90
N LEU A 649 23.20 68.71 -6.54
CA LEU A 649 23.36 68.60 -8.00
C LEU A 649 22.21 69.26 -8.77
N LYS A 650 20.97 69.10 -8.27
CA LYS A 650 19.78 69.72 -8.88
C LYS A 650 19.83 71.25 -8.87
N LYS A 651 20.40 71.86 -7.82
CA LYS A 651 20.57 73.32 -7.72
C LYS A 651 21.68 73.83 -8.65
N GLU A 652 22.70 73.01 -8.89
CA GLU A 652 23.87 73.35 -9.71
C GLU A 652 23.62 73.12 -11.22
N SER A 653 22.61 72.31 -11.58
CA SER A 653 22.28 71.97 -12.97
C SER A 653 21.22 72.90 -13.58
N THR A 654 21.52 73.47 -14.74
CA THR A 654 20.56 74.23 -15.58
C THR A 654 19.88 73.36 -16.65
N ASP A 655 20.28 72.10 -16.81
CA ASP A 655 19.72 71.17 -17.80
C ASP A 655 18.42 70.52 -17.29
N TYR A 656 17.34 70.71 -18.05
CA TYR A 656 16.02 70.19 -17.73
C TYR A 656 15.95 68.65 -17.70
N GLY A 657 16.63 67.97 -18.62
CA GLY A 657 16.68 66.50 -18.70
C GLY A 657 17.44 65.91 -17.52
N ILE A 658 18.58 66.49 -17.15
CA ILE A 658 19.35 66.07 -15.97
C ILE A 658 18.53 66.31 -14.69
N ASN A 659 17.87 67.46 -14.56
CA ASN A 659 17.03 67.76 -13.40
C ASN A 659 15.86 66.78 -13.25
N ARG A 660 15.30 66.28 -14.36
CA ARG A 660 14.27 65.22 -14.34
C ARG A 660 14.82 63.87 -13.87
N ILE A 661 16.02 63.50 -14.32
CA ILE A 661 16.71 62.28 -13.86
C ILE A 661 16.97 62.36 -12.35
N ILE A 662 17.55 63.48 -11.89
CA ILE A 662 17.84 63.72 -10.47
C ILE A 662 16.56 63.64 -9.62
N GLN A 663 15.48 64.30 -10.05
CA GLN A 663 14.22 64.23 -9.31
C GLN A 663 13.66 62.81 -9.23
N THR A 664 13.82 62.03 -10.31
CA THR A 664 13.38 60.63 -10.32
C THR A 664 14.19 59.79 -9.33
N LEU A 665 15.51 59.99 -9.26
CA LEU A 665 16.37 59.33 -8.28
C LEU A 665 16.04 59.75 -6.84
N ILE A 666 15.73 61.02 -6.59
CA ILE A 666 15.26 61.48 -5.27
C ILE A 666 13.99 60.72 -4.87
N ASN A 667 12.99 60.68 -5.74
CA ASN A 667 11.73 59.96 -5.46
C ASN A 667 11.96 58.46 -5.20
N HIS A 668 12.88 57.84 -5.94
CA HIS A 668 13.25 56.44 -5.73
C HIS A 668 13.96 56.22 -4.40
N THR A 669 14.87 57.12 -4.01
CA THR A 669 15.56 57.07 -2.71
C THR A 669 14.59 57.29 -1.56
N ASP A 670 13.66 58.24 -1.66
CA ASP A 670 12.60 58.44 -0.65
C ASP A 670 11.77 57.17 -0.49
N THR A 671 11.34 56.57 -1.60
CA THR A 671 10.59 55.31 -1.59
C THR A 671 11.38 54.18 -0.93
N LEU A 672 12.69 54.09 -1.21
CA LEU A 672 13.58 53.10 -0.60
C LEU A 672 13.70 53.29 0.91
N ILE A 673 13.81 54.53 1.41
CA ILE A 673 13.88 54.81 2.85
C ILE A 673 12.60 54.35 3.54
N THR A 674 11.44 54.80 3.06
CA THR A 674 10.13 54.40 3.62
C THR A 674 9.94 52.90 3.58
N LYS A 675 10.34 52.24 2.50
CA LYS A 675 10.16 50.79 2.39
C LYS A 675 11.16 50.01 3.23
N SER A 676 12.38 50.52 3.40
CA SER A 676 13.37 49.94 4.32
C SER A 676 12.85 49.90 5.75
N GLU A 677 12.08 50.90 6.20
CA GLU A 677 11.43 50.88 7.51
C GLU A 677 10.45 49.72 7.68
N SER A 678 9.50 49.59 6.74
CA SER A 678 8.52 48.49 6.74
C SER A 678 9.20 47.13 6.66
N LEU A 679 10.21 46.98 5.80
CA LEU A 679 10.92 45.71 5.63
C LEU A 679 11.77 45.35 6.86
N SER A 680 12.40 46.34 7.51
CA SER A 680 13.11 46.14 8.77
C SER A 680 12.17 45.72 9.89
N GLU A 681 10.96 46.28 9.98
CA GLU A 681 9.98 45.88 10.99
C GLU A 681 9.54 44.42 10.80
N ASP A 682 9.22 44.03 9.56
CA ASP A 682 8.84 42.66 9.23
C ASP A 682 9.99 41.67 9.48
N LEU A 683 11.22 42.05 9.14
CA LEU A 683 12.40 41.21 9.32
C LEU A 683 12.83 41.13 10.80
N ASN A 684 12.64 42.19 11.60
CA ASN A 684 12.85 42.14 13.05
C ASN A 684 11.89 41.15 13.71
N LYS A 685 10.59 41.20 13.36
CA LYS A 685 9.61 40.22 13.84
C LYS A 685 10.00 38.78 13.45
N PHE A 686 10.50 38.60 12.23
CA PHE A 686 11.01 37.32 11.77
C PHE A 686 12.20 36.85 12.63
N VAL A 687 13.23 37.68 12.83
CA VAL A 687 14.41 37.35 13.65
C VAL A 687 14.02 37.04 15.09
N GLU A 688 13.24 37.90 15.74
CA GLU A 688 12.77 37.71 17.12
C GLU A 688 12.07 36.36 17.29
N SER A 689 11.27 35.95 16.31
CA SER A 689 10.52 34.69 16.38
C SER A 689 11.37 33.43 16.19
N ILE A 690 12.60 33.54 15.67
CA ILE A 690 13.51 32.41 15.44
C ILE A 690 14.67 32.38 16.46
N THR A 691 14.88 33.45 17.23
CA THR A 691 15.91 33.55 18.30
C THR A 691 15.35 33.37 19.71
N LEU A 692 14.16 32.78 19.88
CA LEU A 692 13.55 32.56 21.20
C LEU A 692 14.25 31.42 21.97
N GLU A 693 15.12 31.85 22.89
CA GLU A 693 15.91 31.16 23.94
C GLU A 693 17.13 30.35 23.51
#